data_AF-A0A7R9XQQ1-F1
#
_entry.id   AF-A0A7R9XQQ1-F1
#
_cell.length_a   1.000
_cell.length_b   1.000
_cell.length_c   1.000
_cell.angle_alpha   90.00
_cell.angle_beta   90.00
_cell.angle_gamma   90.00
#
_symmetry.space_group_name_H-M   'P 1'
#
loop_
_entity.id
_entity.type
_entity.pdbx_description
1 polymer ?
#
loop_
_entity_poly.entity_id
_entity_poly.type
_entity_poly.pdbx_seq_one_letter_code
_entity_poly.pdbx_strand_id
1 'polypeptide(L)'
;MESFHEHSYELSRLARGESSADVARAKDDFQATSPANYVPTRAELVGGVVGGSETDATHLRLQRMAAFESHDYDPIDNDLEEDALRGRTREDYKRERAWKWATSVMIGAVMGIVAFVIDGLVDKLNLFRYGVIGDKVGTDGYARFVAWLLHAVVSCAFAAVAGGLVSYVEPLAAGSGIPELKTYLNGVHLKGLLRLKTVVAKLGGISFSIGAGLIAGKEGPFVHGGGLVGGGLSAFGSNTLGFKLKYPAWFRDDRHKRDFVAIGTATGVAVAFAAPIGGMLFTVEEGASFYNSDMLWRGFLATCTGVLTMHWLEQLDFDAGDFARARFGTHRDFGLYTDSEADYSKNYWWYFWEVPIFIAMGVCGGLLGAAFVNLNVKITQWRAKYIPVTDRRKRLLEVIAIAGITSTLFFFFMSVSPCKDIPLPLRAGTADSLDDMSNSSFEYGVETRDEIRNDFFKQLYCPDGQYSVYGQLFYNPLATSFKFLLHLGEVGEFGGDSAHPFPIGALIWYFLLTFCLMTVTYGIGAPTGLFVPSLAVGASFGQLCGRVVAHIAASRGSDVKINLHAYAIIGAAANLGGATRMTISITVLVMETTGSMQLIIPLMLTIFTAKAVGDRYGHGIYDTHIKIRGAPFLEEPELAGPTGDKLRVNEVMSDELVTLQPVMRVKDLLQILTQTPHGAYPVTEHPPAYAGEDFELHGSITRNLLLKMLLHRISFVDASGGGRVGGDNLFTNPRERDDLLEQLKQIPFKVPSAREVAHRVSEEDIRTMSVDLRSFMQRHPFLVHADARVSRAYRQFRTMGLRHMYVMPSRPRVVGLLTRKDIIQERTSLTLGLYARGLARPPARTVSRTSEPPHDARDAAVASTATALTPSAALDDDDVFTRVFSRLPRALSRDVRVAFFPPRLAPRVPRRVVVVVRANERRRRDGRRRRRRRVIGRAAFVRVVVGALRVVVGASSRSPSRKESAERVVVRGGWSRR
;
A
#
# COMPACT_ATOMS: atom_id res chain seq x y z
N MET A 1 -37.15 19.92 -21.30
CA MET A 1 -36.73 21.24 -20.76
C MET A 1 -37.69 21.73 -19.68
N GLU A 2 -39.02 21.56 -19.83
CA GLU A 2 -39.99 21.90 -18.77
C GLU A 2 -39.96 20.94 -17.56
N SER A 3 -39.66 19.64 -17.72
CA SER A 3 -39.45 18.73 -16.57
C SER A 3 -38.17 19.00 -15.76
N PHE A 4 -37.26 19.82 -16.29
CA PHE A 4 -36.04 20.25 -15.62
C PHE A 4 -36.31 21.41 -14.65
N HIS A 5 -37.39 22.17 -14.88
CA HIS A 5 -37.81 23.28 -14.02
C HIS A 5 -38.69 22.83 -12.86
N GLU A 6 -39.56 21.83 -13.03
CA GLU A 6 -40.35 21.29 -11.91
C GLU A 6 -39.49 20.60 -10.84
N HIS A 7 -38.44 19.88 -11.25
CA HIS A 7 -37.54 19.22 -10.29
C HIS A 7 -36.60 20.19 -9.57
N SER A 8 -36.20 21.31 -10.18
CA SER A 8 -35.41 22.34 -9.49
C SER A 8 -36.26 23.13 -8.48
N TYR A 9 -37.57 23.26 -8.71
CA TYR A 9 -38.50 23.90 -7.80
C TYR A 9 -38.78 23.06 -6.54
N GLU A 10 -38.93 21.73 -6.69
CA GLU A 10 -39.03 20.79 -5.55
C GLU A 10 -37.75 20.75 -4.69
N LEU A 11 -36.56 20.82 -5.32
CA LEU A 11 -35.26 20.94 -4.64
C LEU A 11 -35.12 22.23 -3.81
N SER A 12 -35.71 23.34 -4.28
CA SER A 12 -35.74 24.60 -3.54
C SER A 12 -36.69 24.60 -2.33
N ARG A 13 -37.59 23.61 -2.24
CA ARG A 13 -38.50 23.37 -1.12
C ARG A 13 -37.84 22.50 -0.04
N LEU A 14 -37.10 21.47 -0.45
CA LEU A 14 -36.29 20.62 0.44
C LEU A 14 -35.12 21.37 1.10
N ALA A 15 -34.58 22.40 0.45
CA ALA A 15 -33.56 23.28 1.03
C ALA A 15 -34.07 24.24 2.14
N ARG A 16 -35.40 24.36 2.34
CA ARG A 16 -36.00 25.26 3.35
C ARG A 16 -36.23 24.64 4.73
N GLY A 17 -35.86 23.38 4.95
CA GLY A 17 -35.70 22.82 6.28
C GLY A 17 -36.96 22.85 7.16
N GLU A 18 -38.04 22.23 6.70
CA GLU A 18 -39.15 21.84 7.58
C GLU A 18 -39.20 20.31 7.69
N SER A 19 -39.40 19.82 8.93
CA SER A 19 -39.45 18.41 9.37
C SER A 19 -38.10 17.68 9.59
N SER A 20 -37.74 17.51 10.87
CA SER A 20 -36.60 16.72 11.36
C SER A 20 -36.75 15.20 11.15
N ALA A 21 -37.91 14.70 10.74
CA ALA A 21 -38.16 13.27 10.55
C ALA A 21 -37.74 12.78 9.16
N ASP A 22 -37.80 13.66 8.14
CA ASP A 22 -37.54 13.27 6.76
C ASP A 22 -36.04 13.30 6.39
N VAL A 23 -35.22 14.02 7.15
CA VAL A 23 -33.74 13.97 7.01
C VAL A 23 -33.16 12.65 7.54
N ALA A 24 -33.80 12.03 8.54
CA ALA A 24 -33.42 10.69 9.00
C ALA A 24 -33.82 9.64 7.97
N ARG A 25 -35.03 9.77 7.39
CA ARG A 25 -35.54 8.87 6.35
C ARG A 25 -34.78 9.00 5.02
N ALA A 26 -34.36 10.22 4.63
CA ALA A 26 -33.50 10.45 3.47
C ALA A 26 -32.07 9.93 3.67
N LYS A 27 -31.57 9.84 4.91
CA LYS A 27 -30.29 9.17 5.21
C LYS A 27 -30.36 7.66 5.06
N ASP A 28 -31.51 7.08 5.39
CA ASP A 28 -31.79 5.65 5.25
C ASP A 28 -32.13 5.27 3.80
N ASP A 29 -32.85 6.12 3.06
CA ASP A 29 -33.21 5.90 1.65
C ASP A 29 -32.05 6.15 0.67
N PHE A 30 -31.11 7.06 0.99
CA PHE A 30 -29.90 7.28 0.17
C PHE A 30 -28.90 6.12 0.26
N GLN A 31 -29.07 5.21 1.23
CA GLN A 31 -28.30 3.95 1.33
C GLN A 31 -29.01 2.76 0.68
N ALA A 32 -30.26 2.91 0.22
CA ALA A 32 -31.13 1.80 -0.17
C ALA A 32 -31.27 1.55 -1.69
N THR A 33 -30.68 2.36 -2.57
CA THR A 33 -30.88 2.20 -4.03
C THR A 33 -29.58 1.84 -4.77
N SER A 34 -29.43 0.56 -5.09
CA SER A 34 -28.39 0.01 -5.96
C SER A 34 -28.99 -0.31 -7.34
N PRO A 35 -28.42 0.19 -8.46
CA PRO A 35 -28.58 -0.48 -9.74
C PRO A 35 -27.67 -1.70 -9.71
N ALA A 36 -28.29 -2.83 -9.43
CA ALA A 36 -27.75 -4.16 -9.65
C ALA A 36 -27.56 -4.37 -11.16
N ASN A 37 -26.52 -5.13 -11.53
CA ASN A 37 -26.14 -5.53 -12.89
C ASN A 37 -25.20 -4.56 -13.61
N TYR A 38 -23.92 -4.63 -13.29
CA TYR A 38 -22.90 -4.29 -14.28
C TYR A 38 -21.68 -5.21 -14.16
N VAL A 39 -21.32 -5.81 -15.30
CA VAL A 39 -20.09 -6.54 -15.54
C VAL A 39 -19.30 -5.71 -16.55
N PRO A 40 -18.03 -5.37 -16.28
CA PRO A 40 -17.21 -4.62 -17.23
C PRO A 40 -17.09 -5.41 -18.53
N THR A 41 -17.55 -4.86 -19.65
CA THR A 41 -17.36 -5.47 -20.98
C THR A 41 -16.21 -4.80 -21.73
N ARG A 42 -15.69 -5.51 -22.74
CA ARG A 42 -14.55 -5.16 -23.61
C ARG A 42 -14.58 -3.73 -24.20
N ALA A 43 -15.71 -3.02 -24.14
CA ALA A 43 -15.89 -1.63 -24.57
C ALA A 43 -15.31 -0.59 -23.59
N GLU A 44 -15.18 -0.90 -22.30
CA GLU A 44 -14.57 0.00 -21.29
C GLU A 44 -13.08 0.25 -21.56
N LEU A 45 -12.41 -0.70 -22.22
CA LEU A 45 -10.98 -0.63 -22.56
C LEU A 45 -10.70 0.13 -23.86
N VAL A 46 -11.72 0.41 -24.68
CA VAL A 46 -11.54 0.97 -26.03
C VAL A 46 -12.53 2.11 -26.26
N GLY A 47 -12.71 3.03 -25.31
CA GLY A 47 -13.40 4.31 -25.51
C GLY A 47 -14.67 4.25 -26.38
N GLY A 48 -15.46 3.18 -26.20
CA GLY A 48 -16.64 2.89 -26.99
C GLY A 48 -17.88 3.50 -26.34
N VAL A 49 -18.86 3.85 -27.17
CA VAL A 49 -20.10 4.53 -26.81
C VAL A 49 -20.81 3.88 -25.61
N VAL A 50 -20.88 4.60 -24.48
CA VAL A 50 -21.45 4.17 -23.19
C VAL A 50 -22.98 4.16 -23.24
N GLY A 51 -23.66 3.02 -23.18
CA GLY A 51 -25.13 2.91 -23.26
C GLY A 51 -25.90 3.71 -22.19
N GLY A 52 -27.19 4.01 -22.40
CA GLY A 52 -27.99 4.84 -21.47
C GLY A 52 -28.13 4.29 -20.03
N SER A 53 -28.07 2.96 -19.85
CA SER A 53 -28.03 2.34 -18.52
C SER A 53 -26.66 2.45 -17.83
N GLU A 54 -25.58 2.60 -18.60
CA GLU A 54 -24.21 2.71 -18.08
C GLU A 54 -23.90 4.14 -17.60
N THR A 55 -24.51 5.16 -18.21
CA THR A 55 -24.38 6.55 -17.76
C THR A 55 -24.96 6.74 -16.37
N ASP A 56 -26.13 6.15 -16.07
CA ASP A 56 -26.80 6.30 -14.78
C ASP A 56 -25.99 5.64 -13.65
N ALA A 57 -25.43 4.45 -13.91
CA ALA A 57 -24.54 3.77 -12.97
C ALA A 57 -23.25 4.57 -12.69
N THR A 58 -22.69 5.21 -13.73
CA THR A 58 -21.51 6.07 -13.61
C THR A 58 -21.83 7.33 -12.79
N HIS A 59 -22.99 7.95 -13.01
CA HIS A 59 -23.45 9.09 -12.21
C HIS A 59 -23.61 8.73 -10.73
N LEU A 60 -24.21 7.58 -10.41
CA LEU A 60 -24.36 7.11 -9.03
C LEU A 60 -23.01 6.81 -8.36
N ARG A 61 -22.00 6.37 -9.12
CA ARG A 61 -20.62 6.21 -8.62
C ARG A 61 -19.98 7.55 -8.31
N LEU A 62 -20.12 8.55 -9.19
CA LEU A 62 -19.62 9.91 -8.96
C LEU A 62 -20.30 10.56 -7.74
N GLN A 63 -21.59 10.32 -7.52
CA GLN A 63 -22.29 10.76 -6.31
C GLN A 63 -21.73 10.11 -5.05
N ARG A 64 -21.43 8.81 -5.07
CA ARG A 64 -20.77 8.12 -3.94
C ARG A 64 -19.37 8.68 -3.66
N MET A 65 -18.62 9.03 -4.70
CA MET A 65 -17.31 9.68 -4.57
C MET A 65 -17.40 11.04 -3.88
N ALA A 66 -18.53 11.75 -3.98
CA ALA A 66 -18.72 13.06 -3.37
C ALA A 66 -18.55 13.04 -1.85
N ALA A 67 -18.90 11.93 -1.18
CA ALA A 67 -18.80 11.76 0.27
C ALA A 67 -17.35 11.64 0.80
N PHE A 68 -16.38 11.35 -0.08
CA PHE A 68 -14.98 11.22 0.29
C PHE A 68 -14.26 12.58 0.24
N GLU A 69 -13.40 12.78 1.23
CA GLU A 69 -12.47 13.91 1.32
C GLU A 69 -11.08 13.48 0.85
N SER A 70 -10.22 14.43 0.51
CA SER A 70 -8.83 14.18 0.11
C SER A 70 -7.88 14.71 1.17
N HIS A 71 -6.70 14.09 1.29
CA HIS A 71 -5.61 14.59 2.11
C HIS A 71 -4.90 15.80 1.49
N ASP A 72 -4.32 16.63 2.35
CA ASP A 72 -3.52 17.80 1.98
C ASP A 72 -2.04 17.42 2.06
N TYR A 73 -1.44 16.97 0.95
CA TYR A 73 0.00 16.63 0.90
C TYR A 73 0.88 17.79 0.41
N ASP A 74 0.27 18.81 -0.15
CA ASP A 74 0.95 20.00 -0.63
C ASP A 74 1.55 20.77 0.57
N PRO A 75 2.87 21.03 0.60
CA PRO A 75 3.45 21.87 1.65
C PRO A 75 2.77 23.24 1.67
N ILE A 76 2.43 23.69 2.88
CA ILE A 76 1.83 25.02 3.08
C ILE A 76 2.91 26.07 2.83
N ASP A 77 2.67 26.94 1.84
CA ASP A 77 3.58 28.03 1.47
C ASP A 77 2.92 29.38 1.79
N ASN A 78 2.97 29.76 3.06
CA ASN A 78 2.46 31.03 3.58
C ASN A 78 3.55 31.77 4.37
N ASP A 79 3.33 33.07 4.61
CA ASP A 79 4.31 33.96 5.28
C ASP A 79 4.71 33.41 6.65
N LEU A 80 3.74 32.88 7.39
CA LEU A 80 3.94 32.31 8.71
C LEU A 80 4.91 31.12 8.69
N GLU A 81 4.72 30.18 7.77
CA GLU A 81 5.60 29.02 7.62
C GLU A 81 6.95 29.40 7.04
N GLU A 82 6.99 30.34 6.10
CA GLU A 82 8.25 30.84 5.53
C GLU A 82 9.15 31.46 6.61
N ASP A 83 8.59 32.33 7.46
CA ASP A 83 9.33 32.94 8.56
C ASP A 83 9.78 31.91 9.61
N ALA A 84 8.97 30.87 9.85
CA ALA A 84 9.37 29.76 10.71
C ALA A 84 10.49 28.91 10.11
N LEU A 85 10.47 28.68 8.80
CA LEU A 85 11.53 27.97 8.09
C LEU A 85 12.83 28.79 8.09
N ARG A 86 12.77 30.10 7.88
CA ARG A 86 13.93 31.01 7.97
C ARG A 86 14.57 31.00 9.36
N GLY A 87 13.75 30.84 10.41
CA GLY A 87 14.22 30.75 11.79
C GLY A 87 14.84 29.41 12.20
N ARG A 88 14.76 28.35 11.36
CA ARG A 88 15.29 27.03 11.72
C ARG A 88 16.80 26.96 11.66
N THR A 89 17.41 26.41 12.70
CA THR A 89 18.85 26.17 12.74
C THR A 89 19.22 24.84 12.07
N ARG A 90 20.50 24.68 11.70
CA ARG A 90 21.02 23.41 11.19
C ARG A 90 20.85 22.26 12.19
N GLU A 91 20.83 22.55 13.49
CA GLU A 91 20.58 21.55 14.52
C GLU A 91 19.14 21.05 14.49
N ASP A 92 18.16 21.92 14.23
CA ASP A 92 16.75 21.53 14.16
C ASP A 92 16.51 20.55 13.01
N TYR A 93 17.11 20.79 11.84
CA TYR A 93 17.07 19.85 10.72
C TYR A 93 17.73 18.50 11.07
N LYS A 94 18.84 18.51 11.82
CA LYS A 94 19.49 17.28 12.29
C LYS A 94 18.59 16.53 13.28
N ARG A 95 17.95 17.23 14.23
CA ARG A 95 17.02 16.66 15.21
C ARG A 95 15.79 16.08 14.52
N GLU A 96 15.17 16.81 13.60
CA GLU A 96 14.02 16.32 12.83
C GLU A 96 14.38 15.05 12.07
N ARG A 97 15.53 15.03 11.39
CA ARG A 97 16.02 13.85 10.69
C ARG A 97 16.24 12.69 11.66
N ALA A 98 16.93 12.91 12.78
CA ALA A 98 17.16 11.88 13.79
C ALA A 98 15.84 11.28 14.31
N TRP A 99 14.85 12.13 14.58
CA TRP A 99 13.50 11.70 14.99
C TRP A 99 12.76 10.94 13.88
N LYS A 100 12.92 11.29 12.60
CA LYS A 100 12.35 10.50 11.48
C LYS A 100 12.90 9.07 11.46
N TRP A 101 14.21 8.92 11.65
CA TRP A 101 14.84 7.59 11.75
C TRP A 101 14.40 6.84 13.02
N ALA A 102 14.43 7.50 14.17
CA ALA A 102 14.01 6.91 15.45
C ALA A 102 12.54 6.43 15.41
N THR A 103 11.63 7.24 14.85
CA THR A 103 10.21 6.87 14.71
C THR A 103 10.04 5.67 13.79
N SER A 104 10.83 5.56 12.72
CA SER A 104 10.77 4.41 11.81
C SER A 104 11.22 3.12 12.51
N VAL A 105 12.26 3.17 13.34
CA VAL A 105 12.70 2.04 14.18
C VAL A 105 11.65 1.67 15.23
N MET A 106 11.02 2.67 15.88
CA MET A 106 9.94 2.42 16.84
C MET A 106 8.73 1.75 16.20
N ILE A 107 8.35 2.15 14.97
CA ILE A 107 7.28 1.48 14.21
C ILE A 107 7.63 0.01 13.97
N GLY A 108 8.88 -0.28 13.58
CA GLY A 108 9.42 -1.63 13.47
C GLY A 108 9.24 -2.44 14.76
N ALA A 109 9.83 -1.96 15.85
CA ALA A 109 9.80 -2.65 17.13
C ALA A 109 8.38 -2.90 17.67
N VAL A 110 7.50 -1.88 17.61
CA VAL A 110 6.11 -2.02 18.08
C VAL A 110 5.34 -3.02 17.23
N MET A 111 5.49 -2.98 15.91
CA MET A 111 4.80 -3.95 15.04
C MET A 111 5.31 -5.38 15.26
N GLY A 112 6.62 -5.57 15.50
CA GLY A 112 7.18 -6.88 15.84
C GLY A 112 6.62 -7.45 17.15
N ILE A 113 6.48 -6.62 18.20
CA ILE A 113 5.83 -7.02 19.46
C ILE A 113 4.36 -7.39 19.23
N VAL A 114 3.64 -6.58 18.45
CA VAL A 114 2.23 -6.83 18.13
C VAL A 114 2.07 -8.16 17.41
N ALA A 115 2.94 -8.47 16.44
CA ALA A 115 2.93 -9.74 15.74
C ALA A 115 3.15 -10.94 16.68
N PHE A 116 4.18 -10.88 17.52
CA PHE A 116 4.46 -11.91 18.52
C PHE A 116 3.24 -12.21 19.42
N VAL A 117 2.55 -11.16 19.91
CA VAL A 117 1.36 -11.32 20.74
C VAL A 117 0.21 -11.96 19.96
N ILE A 118 -0.02 -11.55 18.71
CA ILE A 118 -1.11 -12.07 17.88
C ILE A 118 -0.84 -13.52 17.47
N ASP A 119 0.40 -13.87 17.14
CA ASP A 119 0.79 -15.22 16.75
C ASP A 119 0.70 -16.18 17.93
N GLY A 120 1.25 -15.80 19.08
CA GLY A 120 1.07 -16.57 20.32
C GLY A 120 -0.38 -16.73 20.75
N LEU A 121 -1.26 -15.76 20.44
CA LEU A 121 -2.70 -15.89 20.67
C LEU A 121 -3.36 -16.86 19.67
N VAL A 122 -3.00 -16.79 18.39
CA VAL A 122 -3.50 -17.72 17.36
C VAL A 122 -3.13 -19.15 17.71
N ASP A 123 -1.90 -19.40 18.13
CA ASP A 123 -1.41 -20.74 18.46
C ASP A 123 -2.15 -21.31 19.69
N LYS A 124 -2.33 -20.51 20.75
CA LYS A 124 -3.11 -20.93 21.92
C LYS A 124 -4.57 -21.21 21.59
N LEU A 125 -5.20 -20.41 20.73
CA LEU A 125 -6.59 -20.63 20.30
C LEU A 125 -6.73 -21.91 19.46
N ASN A 126 -5.78 -22.16 18.56
CA ASN A 126 -5.73 -23.38 17.76
C ASN A 126 -5.48 -24.60 18.65
N LEU A 127 -4.51 -24.54 19.56
CA LEU A 127 -4.21 -25.61 20.51
C LEU A 127 -5.45 -25.97 21.35
N PHE A 128 -6.17 -24.96 21.85
CA PHE A 128 -7.43 -25.17 22.56
C PHE A 128 -8.47 -25.88 21.67
N ARG A 129 -8.70 -25.38 20.45
CA ARG A 129 -9.71 -25.94 19.53
C ARG A 129 -9.43 -27.40 19.15
N TYR A 130 -8.18 -27.73 18.84
CA TYR A 130 -7.79 -29.09 18.48
C TYR A 130 -7.66 -30.01 19.72
N GLY A 131 -7.24 -29.46 20.87
CA GLY A 131 -7.12 -30.18 22.13
C GLY A 131 -8.47 -30.67 22.67
N VAL A 132 -9.53 -29.87 22.54
CA VAL A 132 -10.91 -30.26 22.95
C VAL A 132 -11.41 -31.53 22.24
N ILE A 133 -10.88 -31.83 21.04
CA ILE A 133 -11.25 -33.00 20.25
C ILE A 133 -10.35 -34.19 20.58
N GLY A 134 -9.07 -33.93 20.89
CA GLY A 134 -8.02 -34.94 21.07
C GLY A 134 -8.42 -36.06 22.03
N ASP A 135 -8.98 -35.72 23.19
CA ASP A 135 -9.41 -36.69 24.21
C ASP A 135 -10.64 -37.51 23.83
N LYS A 136 -11.31 -37.18 22.72
CA LYS A 136 -12.59 -37.74 22.26
C LYS A 136 -12.53 -38.40 20.89
N VAL A 137 -11.34 -38.57 20.31
CA VAL A 137 -11.13 -39.29 19.04
C VAL A 137 -11.27 -40.80 19.27
N GLY A 138 -12.51 -41.24 19.54
CA GLY A 138 -12.88 -42.65 19.65
C GLY A 138 -13.40 -43.23 18.34
N THR A 139 -13.33 -44.55 18.17
CA THR A 139 -13.87 -45.26 17.00
C THR A 139 -15.40 -45.32 16.99
N ASP A 140 -16.05 -45.11 18.14
CA ASP A 140 -17.51 -45.15 18.31
C ASP A 140 -18.24 -44.03 17.56
N GLY A 141 -19.38 -44.37 16.94
CA GLY A 141 -20.20 -43.38 16.21
C GLY A 141 -20.68 -42.22 17.09
N TYR A 142 -21.00 -42.49 18.35
CA TYR A 142 -21.37 -41.45 19.33
C TYR A 142 -20.19 -40.52 19.63
N ALA A 143 -18.99 -41.06 19.82
CA ALA A 143 -17.79 -40.27 20.07
C ALA A 143 -17.48 -39.33 18.88
N ARG A 144 -17.63 -39.81 17.63
CA ARG A 144 -17.47 -38.98 16.43
C ARG A 144 -18.48 -37.83 16.36
N PHE A 145 -19.75 -38.10 16.69
CA PHE A 145 -20.78 -37.05 16.72
C PHE A 145 -20.48 -35.99 17.79
N VAL A 146 -20.07 -36.42 18.99
CA VAL A 146 -19.69 -35.51 20.09
C VAL A 146 -18.45 -34.68 19.68
N ALA A 147 -17.44 -35.31 19.08
CA ALA A 147 -16.24 -34.61 18.58
C ALA A 147 -16.59 -33.56 17.50
N TRP A 148 -17.48 -33.90 16.56
CA TRP A 148 -17.99 -32.95 15.56
C TRP A 148 -18.71 -31.78 16.23
N LEU A 149 -19.64 -32.06 17.14
CA LEU A 149 -20.45 -31.04 17.81
C LEU A 149 -19.55 -30.08 18.60
N LEU A 150 -18.59 -30.60 19.37
CA LEU A 150 -17.63 -29.78 20.11
C LEU A 150 -16.76 -28.93 19.17
N HIS A 151 -16.24 -29.51 18.10
CA HIS A 151 -15.45 -28.78 17.11
C HIS A 151 -16.26 -27.63 16.47
N ALA A 152 -17.50 -27.90 16.07
CA ALA A 152 -18.38 -26.91 15.47
C ALA A 152 -18.76 -25.80 16.46
N VAL A 153 -19.11 -26.13 17.70
CA VAL A 153 -19.48 -25.16 18.74
C VAL A 153 -18.32 -24.24 19.09
N VAL A 154 -17.11 -24.78 19.29
CA VAL A 154 -15.91 -23.96 19.56
C VAL A 154 -15.60 -23.03 18.38
N SER A 155 -15.67 -23.57 17.15
CA SER A 155 -15.43 -22.77 15.93
C SER A 155 -16.46 -21.63 15.79
N CYS A 156 -17.74 -21.92 16.02
CA CYS A 156 -18.81 -20.92 16.01
C CYS A 156 -18.66 -19.88 17.13
N ALA A 157 -18.22 -20.27 18.33
CA ALA A 157 -17.99 -19.36 19.45
C ALA A 157 -16.86 -18.36 19.14
N PHE A 158 -15.73 -18.84 18.60
CA PHE A 158 -14.64 -17.97 18.16
C PHE A 158 -15.07 -17.06 17.00
N ALA A 159 -15.83 -17.58 16.04
CA ALA A 159 -16.39 -16.80 14.94
C ALA A 159 -17.35 -15.70 15.44
N ALA A 160 -18.13 -15.97 16.50
CA ALA A 160 -19.02 -14.99 17.10
C ALA A 160 -18.24 -13.83 17.75
N VAL A 161 -17.09 -14.10 18.39
CA VAL A 161 -16.22 -13.06 18.94
C VAL A 161 -15.61 -12.22 17.81
N ALA A 162 -15.05 -12.86 16.78
CA ALA A 162 -14.46 -12.18 15.63
C ALA A 162 -15.47 -11.28 14.88
N GLY A 163 -16.65 -11.84 14.56
CA GLY A 163 -17.73 -11.12 13.91
C GLY A 163 -18.34 -10.04 14.80
N GLY A 164 -18.36 -10.26 16.12
CA GLY A 164 -18.87 -9.31 17.11
C GLY A 164 -17.99 -8.06 17.22
N LEU A 165 -16.67 -8.25 17.27
CA LEU A 165 -15.70 -7.15 17.27
C LEU A 165 -15.87 -6.25 16.03
N VAL A 166 -16.03 -6.82 14.85
CA VAL A 166 -16.21 -6.02 13.62
C VAL A 166 -17.62 -5.41 13.53
N SER A 167 -18.65 -6.19 13.83
CA SER A 167 -20.04 -5.75 13.61
C SER A 167 -20.51 -4.72 14.64
N TYR A 168 -20.00 -4.77 15.88
CA TYR A 168 -20.41 -3.88 16.98
C TYR A 168 -19.36 -2.83 17.36
N VAL A 169 -18.06 -3.08 17.20
CA VAL A 169 -17.01 -2.10 17.60
C VAL A 169 -16.64 -1.19 16.44
N GLU A 170 -16.19 -1.74 15.31
CA GLU A 170 -15.75 -0.95 14.16
C GLU A 170 -15.93 -1.73 12.83
N PRO A 171 -16.95 -1.40 12.02
CA PRO A 171 -17.25 -2.14 10.78
C PRO A 171 -16.17 -2.01 9.71
N LEU A 172 -15.32 -0.96 9.78
CA LEU A 172 -14.16 -0.75 8.91
C LEU A 172 -13.02 -1.75 9.18
N ALA A 173 -13.04 -2.48 10.30
CA ALA A 173 -12.06 -3.52 10.57
C ALA A 173 -12.24 -4.76 9.68
N ALA A 174 -13.38 -4.92 9.02
CA ALA A 174 -13.70 -6.07 8.19
C ALA A 174 -12.73 -6.29 7.01
N GLY A 175 -12.56 -7.55 6.62
CA GLY A 175 -11.69 -7.94 5.52
C GLY A 175 -10.21 -7.61 5.76
N SER A 176 -9.44 -7.54 4.68
CA SER A 176 -7.98 -7.41 4.74
C SER A 176 -7.51 -6.03 5.21
N GLY A 177 -8.17 -4.94 4.80
CA GLY A 177 -7.73 -3.56 5.09
C GLY A 177 -6.77 -2.97 4.06
N ILE A 178 -6.26 -3.80 3.13
CA ILE A 178 -5.38 -3.35 2.03
C ILE A 178 -6.08 -2.36 1.09
N PRO A 179 -7.33 -2.59 0.60
CA PRO A 179 -8.03 -1.61 -0.23
C PRO A 179 -8.14 -0.21 0.42
N GLU A 180 -8.39 -0.19 1.72
CA GLU A 180 -8.50 1.03 2.51
C GLU A 180 -7.18 1.75 2.66
N LEU A 181 -6.11 1.00 2.88
CA LEU A 181 -4.78 1.58 3.03
C LEU A 181 -4.25 2.10 1.69
N LYS A 182 -4.51 1.37 0.59
CA LYS A 182 -4.20 1.79 -0.78
C LYS A 182 -4.94 3.08 -1.15
N THR A 183 -6.22 3.21 -0.78
CA THR A 183 -6.98 4.47 -0.98
C THR A 183 -6.49 5.62 -0.10
N TYR A 184 -6.11 5.35 1.14
CA TYR A 184 -5.49 6.33 2.03
C TYR A 184 -4.17 6.87 1.47
N LEU A 185 -3.25 5.98 1.08
CA LEU A 185 -1.95 6.33 0.53
C LEU A 185 -2.05 7.01 -0.85
N ASN A 186 -3.11 6.74 -1.61
CA ASN A 186 -3.44 7.47 -2.84
C ASN A 186 -3.90 8.91 -2.59
N GLY A 187 -4.25 9.26 -1.34
CA GLY A 187 -4.64 10.61 -0.93
C GLY A 187 -6.13 10.80 -0.64
N VAL A 188 -6.90 9.72 -0.45
CA VAL A 188 -8.32 9.78 -0.06
C VAL A 188 -8.45 9.58 1.44
N HIS A 189 -9.08 10.51 2.14
CA HIS A 189 -9.29 10.43 3.57
C HIS A 189 -10.47 9.50 3.91
N LEU A 190 -10.16 8.39 4.59
CA LEU A 190 -11.14 7.43 5.10
C LEU A 190 -11.39 7.65 6.60
N LYS A 191 -12.60 8.11 6.92
CA LYS A 191 -13.03 8.36 8.31
C LYS A 191 -13.00 7.06 9.10
N GLY A 192 -12.26 7.01 10.20
CA GLY A 192 -12.21 5.85 11.09
C GLY A 192 -11.11 4.82 10.77
N LEU A 193 -10.37 5.00 9.66
CA LEU A 193 -9.36 4.04 9.25
C LEU A 193 -8.27 3.84 10.30
N LEU A 194 -7.66 4.94 10.77
CA LEU A 194 -6.49 4.91 11.67
C LEU A 194 -6.83 5.05 13.15
N ARG A 195 -8.00 4.57 13.60
CA ARG A 195 -8.44 4.68 15.01
C ARG A 195 -7.90 3.53 15.86
N LEU A 196 -7.68 3.79 17.15
CA LEU A 196 -7.29 2.75 18.10
C LEU A 196 -8.34 1.63 18.23
N LYS A 197 -9.64 1.98 18.13
CA LYS A 197 -10.73 0.98 18.09
C LYS A 197 -10.58 0.00 16.92
N THR A 198 -10.12 0.49 15.77
CA THR A 198 -9.85 -0.32 14.58
C THR A 198 -8.70 -1.30 14.82
N VAL A 199 -7.67 -0.90 15.58
CA VAL A 199 -6.57 -1.80 15.98
C VAL A 199 -7.10 -3.01 16.74
N VAL A 200 -7.90 -2.76 17.78
CA VAL A 200 -8.46 -3.83 18.63
C VAL A 200 -9.40 -4.73 17.84
N ALA A 201 -10.34 -4.13 17.08
CA ALA A 201 -11.30 -4.90 16.30
C ALA A 201 -10.64 -5.73 15.18
N LYS A 202 -9.55 -5.22 14.59
CA LYS A 202 -8.90 -5.88 13.46
C LYS A 202 -7.84 -6.89 13.88
N LEU A 203 -6.88 -6.48 14.71
CA LEU A 203 -5.80 -7.36 15.17
C LEU A 203 -6.29 -8.36 16.23
N GLY A 204 -7.15 -7.94 17.15
CA GLY A 204 -7.79 -8.89 18.07
C GLY A 204 -8.76 -9.83 17.35
N GLY A 205 -9.53 -9.31 16.40
CA GLY A 205 -10.50 -10.11 15.66
C GLY A 205 -9.85 -11.17 14.74
N ILE A 206 -8.68 -10.91 14.15
CA ILE A 206 -8.03 -11.87 13.25
C ILE A 206 -7.55 -13.12 13.99
N SER A 207 -7.12 -13.00 15.24
CA SER A 207 -6.77 -14.16 16.06
C SER A 207 -7.95 -15.12 16.23
N PHE A 208 -9.15 -14.58 16.51
CA PHE A 208 -10.37 -15.37 16.61
C PHE A 208 -10.88 -15.86 15.25
N SER A 209 -10.71 -15.10 14.16
CA SER A 209 -11.05 -15.57 12.81
C SER A 209 -10.25 -16.80 12.41
N ILE A 210 -8.92 -16.79 12.65
CA ILE A 210 -8.04 -17.91 12.35
C ILE A 210 -8.30 -19.07 13.31
N GLY A 211 -8.43 -18.79 14.60
CA GLY A 211 -8.79 -19.78 15.62
C GLY A 211 -10.12 -20.49 15.32
N ALA A 212 -11.11 -19.78 14.76
CA ALA A 212 -12.39 -20.34 14.32
C ALA A 212 -12.27 -21.29 13.11
N GLY A 213 -11.13 -21.30 12.41
CA GLY A 213 -10.94 -22.11 11.20
C GLY A 213 -11.66 -21.57 9.98
N LEU A 214 -11.90 -20.26 9.93
CA LEU A 214 -12.29 -19.61 8.69
C LEU A 214 -11.14 -19.71 7.69
N ILE A 215 -11.47 -19.81 6.39
CA ILE A 215 -10.47 -19.83 5.33
C ILE A 215 -9.96 -18.41 5.10
N ALA A 216 -9.05 -17.99 5.98
CA ALA A 216 -8.49 -16.65 6.08
C ALA A 216 -7.02 -16.71 6.55
N GLY A 217 -6.23 -15.70 6.18
CA GLY A 217 -4.86 -15.49 6.65
C GLY A 217 -4.69 -14.20 7.46
N LYS A 218 -3.62 -14.11 8.26
CA LYS A 218 -3.31 -12.92 9.11
C LYS A 218 -2.65 -11.79 8.34
N GLU A 219 -2.09 -12.10 7.18
CA GLU A 219 -1.10 -11.27 6.50
C GLU A 219 -1.72 -9.97 6.00
N GLY A 220 -2.92 -10.05 5.42
CA GLY A 220 -3.70 -8.88 5.01
C GLY A 220 -4.02 -7.92 6.15
N PRO A 221 -4.68 -8.38 7.23
CA PRO A 221 -4.90 -7.60 8.44
C PRO A 221 -3.63 -7.01 9.06
N PHE A 222 -2.48 -7.70 8.99
CA PHE A 222 -1.19 -7.17 9.45
C PHE A 222 -0.70 -6.01 8.60
N VAL A 223 -0.93 -6.00 7.29
CA VAL A 223 -0.64 -4.83 6.43
C VAL A 223 -1.35 -3.59 6.95
N HIS A 224 -2.64 -3.71 7.27
CA HIS A 224 -3.40 -2.60 7.86
C HIS A 224 -2.97 -2.31 9.30
N GLY A 225 -2.67 -3.34 10.10
CA GLY A 225 -2.12 -3.20 11.45
C GLY A 225 -0.83 -2.38 11.49
N GLY A 226 0.08 -2.63 10.55
CA GLY A 226 1.29 -1.85 10.39
C GLY A 226 1.01 -0.39 10.04
N GLY A 227 0.10 -0.14 9.10
CA GLY A 227 -0.36 1.22 8.78
C GLY A 227 -0.99 1.96 9.98
N LEU A 228 -1.76 1.24 10.81
CA LEU A 228 -2.32 1.74 12.07
C LEU A 228 -1.24 2.13 13.07
N VAL A 229 -0.23 1.28 13.27
CA VAL A 229 0.92 1.55 14.14
C VAL A 229 1.70 2.76 13.62
N GLY A 230 2.00 2.82 12.32
CA GLY A 230 2.70 3.95 11.70
C GLY A 230 1.95 5.28 11.82
N GLY A 231 0.65 5.27 11.57
CA GLY A 231 -0.21 6.46 11.72
C GLY A 231 -0.44 6.89 13.17
N GLY A 232 -0.45 5.93 14.10
CA GLY A 232 -0.61 6.18 15.53
C GLY A 232 0.66 6.74 16.18
N LEU A 233 1.81 6.10 15.95
CA LEU A 233 3.09 6.54 16.52
C LEU A 233 3.52 7.90 15.99
N SER A 234 3.29 8.20 14.70
CA SER A 234 3.64 9.49 14.11
C SER A 234 2.91 10.69 14.71
N ALA A 235 1.74 10.47 15.33
CA ALA A 235 0.99 11.53 15.99
C ALA A 235 1.57 11.95 17.36
N PHE A 236 2.38 11.07 17.99
CA PHE A 236 2.90 11.23 19.35
C PHE A 236 1.82 11.70 20.35
N GLY A 237 0.69 11.01 20.34
CA GLY A 237 -0.49 11.31 21.16
C GLY A 237 -1.67 10.43 20.75
N SER A 238 -2.64 10.28 21.65
CA SER A 238 -3.85 9.49 21.40
C SER A 238 -5.10 10.25 21.82
N ASN A 239 -6.03 10.40 20.88
CA ASN A 239 -7.36 10.97 21.16
C ASN A 239 -8.20 10.05 22.06
N THR A 240 -8.04 8.73 21.91
CA THR A 240 -8.80 7.74 22.70
C THR A 240 -8.31 7.65 24.15
N LEU A 241 -7.01 7.90 24.37
CA LEU A 241 -6.38 7.84 25.70
C LEU A 241 -6.17 9.22 26.33
N GLY A 242 -6.54 10.31 25.65
CA GLY A 242 -6.55 11.67 26.20
C GLY A 242 -5.18 12.32 26.41
N PHE A 243 -4.08 11.76 25.88
CA PHE A 243 -2.75 12.33 26.06
C PHE A 243 -2.13 12.83 24.75
N LYS A 244 -1.29 13.88 24.85
CA LYS A 244 -0.61 14.51 23.71
C LYS A 244 0.78 14.95 24.14
N LEU A 245 1.83 14.45 23.50
CA LEU A 245 3.19 14.92 23.76
C LEU A 245 3.41 16.27 23.06
N LYS A 246 4.09 17.21 23.72
CA LYS A 246 4.44 18.50 23.09
C LYS A 246 5.50 18.32 22.01
N TYR A 247 6.47 17.43 22.22
CA TYR A 247 7.55 17.14 21.28
C TYR A 247 7.60 15.65 20.91
N PRO A 248 7.90 15.30 19.64
CA PRO A 248 8.10 16.17 18.48
C PRO A 248 6.78 16.56 17.78
N ALA A 249 6.48 17.86 17.67
CA ALA A 249 5.25 18.34 17.01
C ALA A 249 5.32 18.36 15.47
N TRP A 250 6.52 18.30 14.87
CA TRP A 250 6.74 18.48 13.43
C TRP A 250 6.07 17.43 12.53
N PHE A 251 5.72 16.26 13.06
CA PHE A 251 5.17 15.15 12.28
C PHE A 251 3.65 15.13 12.20
N ARG A 252 2.96 16.09 12.82
CA ARG A 252 1.49 16.20 12.83
C ARG A 252 0.91 16.82 11.56
N ASP A 253 1.50 16.47 10.44
CA ASP A 253 1.12 16.89 9.10
C ASP A 253 0.75 15.67 8.27
N ASP A 254 -0.21 15.82 7.35
CA ASP A 254 -0.75 14.75 6.53
C ASP A 254 0.34 14.11 5.66
N ARG A 255 1.29 14.90 5.16
CA ARG A 255 2.45 14.40 4.40
C ARG A 255 3.33 13.46 5.22
N HIS A 256 3.76 13.88 6.41
CA HIS A 256 4.60 13.07 7.28
C HIS A 256 3.86 11.84 7.78
N LYS A 257 2.59 12.01 8.19
CA LYS A 257 1.73 10.93 8.64
C LYS A 257 1.57 9.87 7.55
N ARG A 258 1.35 10.26 6.30
CA ARG A 258 1.29 9.35 5.16
C ARG A 258 2.58 8.55 5.00
N ASP A 259 3.73 9.21 5.06
CA ASP A 259 5.03 8.54 4.93
C ASP A 259 5.24 7.50 6.06
N PHE A 260 4.87 7.82 7.30
CA PHE A 260 4.94 6.86 8.41
C PHE A 260 3.90 5.74 8.32
N VAL A 261 2.70 6.02 7.81
CA VAL A 261 1.69 4.98 7.50
C VAL A 261 2.22 4.04 6.42
N ALA A 262 2.86 4.56 5.37
CA ALA A 262 3.48 3.73 4.32
C ALA A 262 4.61 2.86 4.88
N ILE A 263 5.49 3.43 5.71
CA ILE A 263 6.55 2.69 6.41
C ILE A 263 5.95 1.58 7.29
N GLY A 264 4.95 1.91 8.11
CA GLY A 264 4.27 0.93 8.96
C GLY A 264 3.58 -0.17 8.14
N THR A 265 2.97 0.19 7.02
CA THR A 265 2.39 -0.77 6.06
C THR A 265 3.44 -1.79 5.59
N ALA A 266 4.64 -1.30 5.25
CA ALA A 266 5.76 -2.14 4.82
C ALA A 266 6.18 -3.09 5.94
N THR A 267 6.32 -2.55 7.15
CA THR A 267 6.65 -3.32 8.35
C THR A 267 5.62 -4.39 8.63
N GLY A 268 4.33 -4.10 8.50
CA GLY A 268 3.25 -5.06 8.70
C GLY A 268 3.33 -6.25 7.74
N VAL A 269 3.61 -5.99 6.46
CA VAL A 269 3.82 -7.05 5.46
C VAL A 269 5.09 -7.84 5.78
N ALA A 270 6.19 -7.14 6.06
CA ALA A 270 7.48 -7.77 6.34
C ALA A 270 7.41 -8.70 7.54
N VAL A 271 6.74 -8.29 8.62
CA VAL A 271 6.57 -9.09 9.83
C VAL A 271 5.61 -10.25 9.59
N ALA A 272 4.57 -10.09 8.77
CA ALA A 272 3.63 -11.17 8.47
C ALA A 272 4.20 -12.30 7.60
N PHE A 273 5.28 -12.04 6.86
CA PHE A 273 5.95 -13.00 5.97
C PHE A 273 7.42 -13.23 6.34
N ALA A 274 7.91 -12.67 7.45
CA ALA A 274 9.33 -12.64 7.80
C ALA A 274 10.24 -12.20 6.63
N ALA A 275 9.77 -11.27 5.80
CA ALA A 275 10.34 -10.91 4.50
C ALA A 275 10.53 -9.38 4.35
N PRO A 276 11.65 -8.81 4.84
CA PRO A 276 11.88 -7.36 4.88
C PRO A 276 11.92 -6.67 3.52
N ILE A 277 12.53 -7.29 2.50
CA ILE A 277 12.64 -6.69 1.15
C ILE A 277 11.29 -6.81 0.45
N GLY A 278 10.66 -7.98 0.52
CA GLY A 278 9.34 -8.22 -0.05
C GLY A 278 8.27 -7.28 0.52
N GLY A 279 8.29 -7.05 1.84
CA GLY A 279 7.37 -6.12 2.51
C GLY A 279 7.59 -4.67 2.10
N MET A 280 8.84 -4.24 1.93
CA MET A 280 9.15 -2.90 1.42
C MET A 280 8.64 -2.73 -0.03
N LEU A 281 8.98 -3.67 -0.91
CA LEU A 281 8.54 -3.64 -2.32
C LEU A 281 7.01 -3.69 -2.45
N PHE A 282 6.33 -4.45 -1.60
CA PHE A 282 4.86 -4.49 -1.56
C PHE A 282 4.27 -3.08 -1.44
N THR A 283 4.83 -2.23 -0.58
CA THR A 283 4.31 -0.86 -0.42
C THR A 283 4.65 0.06 -1.58
N VAL A 284 5.75 -0.21 -2.27
CA VAL A 284 6.13 0.55 -3.47
C VAL A 284 5.22 0.17 -4.64
N GLU A 285 4.91 -1.12 -4.79
CA GLU A 285 4.09 -1.64 -5.90
C GLU A 285 2.58 -1.38 -5.68
N GLU A 286 2.05 -1.67 -4.48
CA GLU A 286 0.60 -1.60 -4.20
C GLU A 286 0.18 -0.49 -3.24
N GLY A 287 1.10 0.03 -2.43
CA GLY A 287 0.77 0.94 -1.34
C GLY A 287 0.75 2.41 -1.75
N ALA A 288 1.92 2.97 -2.08
CA ALA A 288 2.12 4.40 -2.25
C ALA A 288 2.07 4.82 -3.73
N SER A 289 1.28 5.86 -4.04
CA SER A 289 1.19 6.39 -5.40
C SER A 289 2.40 7.23 -5.83
N PHE A 290 3.20 7.69 -4.87
CA PHE A 290 4.47 8.36 -5.11
C PHE A 290 5.42 8.15 -3.94
N TYR A 291 6.69 7.87 -4.25
CA TYR A 291 7.68 7.37 -3.31
C TYR A 291 8.94 8.27 -3.28
N ASN A 292 9.48 8.55 -2.09
CA ASN A 292 10.73 9.30 -1.92
C ASN A 292 11.85 8.35 -1.44
N SER A 293 13.05 8.45 -2.01
CA SER A 293 14.21 7.62 -1.64
C SER A 293 14.51 7.63 -0.13
N ASP A 294 14.34 8.76 0.55
CA ASP A 294 14.54 8.83 2.02
C ASP A 294 13.50 8.00 2.80
N MET A 295 12.25 7.98 2.33
CA MET A 295 11.21 7.11 2.89
C MET A 295 11.57 5.63 2.67
N LEU A 296 12.32 5.30 1.60
CA LEU A 296 12.63 3.91 1.20
C LEU A 296 13.59 3.32 2.21
N TRP A 297 14.67 4.05 2.48
CA TRP A 297 15.69 3.61 3.42
C TRP A 297 15.17 3.55 4.86
N ARG A 298 14.32 4.52 5.26
CA ARG A 298 13.66 4.49 6.56
C ARG A 298 12.67 3.33 6.67
N GLY A 299 11.89 3.07 5.61
CA GLY A 299 10.97 1.94 5.52
C GLY A 299 11.70 0.60 5.59
N PHE A 300 12.78 0.45 4.84
CA PHE A 300 13.62 -0.74 4.87
C PHE A 300 14.24 -1.00 6.25
N LEU A 301 14.69 0.05 6.94
CA LEU A 301 15.15 -0.10 8.33
C LEU A 301 14.01 -0.53 9.26
N ALA A 302 12.81 0.03 9.09
CA ALA A 302 11.63 -0.33 9.88
C ALA A 302 11.21 -1.80 9.63
N THR A 303 11.22 -2.29 8.40
CA THR A 303 10.91 -3.69 8.09
C THR A 303 11.93 -4.64 8.70
N CYS A 304 13.23 -4.35 8.57
CA CYS A 304 14.29 -5.13 9.21
C CYS A 304 14.15 -5.17 10.74
N THR A 305 13.89 -4.02 11.36
CA THR A 305 13.72 -3.94 12.83
C THR A 305 12.46 -4.65 13.30
N GLY A 306 11.36 -4.63 12.54
CA GLY A 306 10.15 -5.38 12.86
C GLY A 306 10.35 -6.90 12.83
N VAL A 307 10.92 -7.42 11.74
CA VAL A 307 11.22 -8.86 11.62
C VAL A 307 12.25 -9.30 12.66
N LEU A 308 13.28 -8.48 12.90
CA LEU A 308 14.26 -8.72 13.96
C LEU A 308 13.58 -8.83 15.33
N THR A 309 12.68 -7.89 15.65
CA THR A 309 12.01 -7.85 16.96
C THR A 309 11.09 -9.05 17.14
N MET A 310 10.32 -9.43 16.12
CA MET A 310 9.45 -10.60 16.17
C MET A 310 10.25 -11.89 16.42
N HIS A 311 11.24 -12.20 15.59
CA HIS A 311 12.07 -13.40 15.76
C HIS A 311 12.84 -13.40 17.08
N TRP A 312 13.31 -12.21 17.51
CA TRP A 312 14.00 -12.10 18.78
C TRP A 312 13.06 -12.47 19.94
N LEU A 313 11.81 -12.01 19.94
CA LEU A 313 10.82 -12.34 20.97
C LEU A 313 10.39 -13.81 20.94
N GLU A 314 10.24 -14.41 19.75
CA GLU A 314 9.90 -15.83 19.61
C GLU A 314 10.96 -16.76 20.16
N GLN A 315 12.23 -16.36 20.11
CA GLN A 315 13.36 -17.14 20.62
C GLN A 315 13.65 -16.92 22.11
N LEU A 316 12.99 -15.94 22.74
CA LEU A 316 13.07 -15.77 24.18
C LEU A 316 12.19 -16.84 24.84
N ASP A 317 12.68 -18.07 24.87
CA ASP A 317 12.34 -18.98 25.95
C ASP A 317 12.91 -18.35 27.24
N PHE A 318 12.19 -18.43 28.36
CA PHE A 318 12.34 -17.53 29.53
C PHE A 318 13.69 -17.61 30.31
N ASP A 319 14.76 -18.13 29.72
CA ASP A 319 16.11 -18.16 30.29
C ASP A 319 16.96 -16.95 29.86
N ALA A 320 17.27 -16.08 30.83
CA ALA A 320 18.09 -14.88 30.62
C ALA A 320 19.52 -15.14 30.08
N GLY A 321 19.99 -16.39 30.15
CA GLY A 321 21.29 -16.83 29.63
C GLY A 321 21.34 -17.07 28.11
N ASP A 322 20.19 -17.08 27.43
CA ASP A 322 20.08 -17.30 25.98
C ASP A 322 19.93 -16.01 25.17
N PHE A 323 19.86 -14.85 25.83
CA PHE A 323 19.78 -13.52 25.18
C PHE A 323 20.86 -13.31 24.11
N ALA A 324 22.09 -13.77 24.34
CA ALA A 324 23.21 -13.64 23.41
C ALA A 324 23.37 -14.82 22.43
N ARG A 325 22.59 -15.91 22.63
CA ARG A 325 22.65 -17.14 21.82
C ARG A 325 21.50 -17.27 20.81
N ALA A 326 20.52 -16.36 20.84
CA ALA A 326 19.45 -16.26 19.85
C ALA A 326 20.00 -16.27 18.40
N ARG A 327 19.58 -17.25 17.59
CA ARG A 327 20.04 -17.45 16.22
C ARG A 327 19.02 -16.88 15.24
N PHE A 328 19.34 -15.79 14.56
CA PHE A 328 18.43 -15.25 13.54
C PHE A 328 18.35 -16.14 12.30
N GLY A 329 17.14 -16.27 11.74
CA GLY A 329 16.90 -16.96 10.46
C GLY A 329 16.72 -18.48 10.57
N THR A 330 16.54 -19.02 11.78
CA THR A 330 16.19 -20.43 12.00
C THR A 330 14.73 -20.73 11.65
N HIS A 331 13.82 -19.78 11.86
CA HIS A 331 12.41 -19.89 11.48
C HIS A 331 12.15 -19.09 10.19
N ARG A 332 11.49 -19.72 9.22
CA ARG A 332 10.93 -19.05 8.04
C ARG A 332 9.45 -19.36 7.93
N ASP A 333 8.65 -18.36 7.55
CA ASP A 333 7.20 -18.51 7.49
C ASP A 333 6.70 -19.56 6.51
N PHE A 334 7.42 -19.82 5.41
CA PHE A 334 7.12 -20.94 4.49
C PHE A 334 8.01 -22.16 4.72
N GLY A 335 8.93 -22.10 5.68
CA GLY A 335 9.71 -23.23 6.14
C GLY A 335 8.88 -24.11 7.09
N LEU A 336 9.11 -25.42 6.99
CA LEU A 336 8.53 -26.40 7.91
C LEU A 336 9.43 -26.68 9.12
N TYR A 337 10.74 -26.37 9.04
CA TYR A 337 11.75 -26.82 10.00
C TYR A 337 12.65 -25.70 10.50
N THR A 338 13.17 -25.91 11.71
CA THR A 338 14.13 -25.05 12.40
C THR A 338 15.49 -25.71 12.39
N ASP A 339 16.34 -25.43 11.40
CA ASP A 339 17.71 -25.91 11.47
C ASP A 339 18.71 -25.05 10.70
N SER A 340 19.96 -25.17 11.12
CA SER A 340 21.08 -24.35 10.70
C SER A 340 21.52 -24.65 9.26
N GLU A 341 21.78 -23.55 8.53
CA GLU A 341 22.59 -23.46 7.31
C GLU A 341 22.03 -24.08 6.02
N ALA A 342 21.69 -23.17 5.09
CA ALA A 342 21.98 -23.24 3.64
C ALA A 342 21.36 -24.34 2.75
N ASP A 343 20.88 -25.46 3.28
CA ASP A 343 20.49 -26.62 2.44
C ASP A 343 19.06 -26.58 1.90
N TYR A 344 18.22 -25.70 2.41
CA TYR A 344 16.85 -25.48 1.89
C TYR A 344 16.83 -25.14 0.39
N SER A 345 17.86 -24.45 -0.11
CA SER A 345 17.98 -24.11 -1.53
C SER A 345 18.18 -25.32 -2.44
N LYS A 346 18.77 -26.42 -1.92
CA LYS A 346 19.00 -27.66 -2.67
C LYS A 346 17.70 -28.37 -3.01
N ASN A 347 16.64 -28.17 -2.22
CA ASN A 347 15.34 -28.82 -2.42
C ASN A 347 14.49 -28.16 -3.52
N TYR A 348 14.93 -27.05 -4.12
CA TYR A 348 14.17 -26.33 -5.16
C TYR A 348 14.97 -26.19 -6.44
N TRP A 349 15.04 -27.27 -7.20
CA TRP A 349 15.64 -27.30 -8.53
C TRP A 349 14.56 -27.51 -9.59
N TRP A 350 14.83 -27.05 -10.80
CA TRP A 350 13.92 -27.13 -11.95
C TRP A 350 14.73 -27.22 -13.25
N TYR A 351 14.15 -27.81 -14.29
CA TYR A 351 14.79 -27.92 -15.59
C TYR A 351 14.30 -26.87 -16.57
N PHE A 352 15.16 -26.45 -17.50
CA PHE A 352 14.80 -25.45 -18.51
C PHE A 352 13.57 -25.85 -19.37
N TRP A 353 13.38 -27.15 -19.65
CA TRP A 353 12.24 -27.63 -20.42
C TRP A 353 10.89 -27.51 -19.68
N GLU A 354 10.91 -27.26 -18.36
CA GLU A 354 9.69 -27.05 -17.56
C GLU A 354 9.15 -25.61 -17.68
N VAL A 355 9.92 -24.67 -18.25
CA VAL A 355 9.50 -23.25 -18.39
C VAL A 355 8.16 -23.09 -19.12
N PRO A 356 7.90 -23.76 -20.27
CA PRO A 356 6.59 -23.68 -20.91
C PRO A 356 5.45 -24.22 -20.03
N ILE A 357 5.73 -25.20 -19.17
CA ILE A 357 4.76 -25.75 -18.22
C ILE A 357 4.46 -24.73 -17.12
N PHE A 358 5.49 -24.07 -16.59
CA PHE A 358 5.34 -22.99 -15.61
C PHE A 358 4.57 -21.79 -16.19
N ILE A 359 4.74 -21.47 -17.47
CA ILE A 359 3.94 -20.48 -18.18
C ILE A 359 2.48 -20.94 -18.29
N ALA A 360 2.23 -22.20 -18.65
CA ALA A 360 0.87 -22.75 -18.72
C ALA A 360 0.17 -22.77 -17.35
N MET A 361 0.90 -23.08 -16.28
CA MET A 361 0.43 -22.94 -14.90
C MET A 361 0.09 -21.47 -14.57
N GLY A 362 0.89 -20.52 -15.07
CA GLY A 362 0.60 -19.09 -14.96
C GLY A 362 -0.73 -18.73 -15.64
N VAL A 363 -0.98 -19.24 -16.85
CA VAL A 363 -2.26 -19.05 -17.54
C VAL A 363 -3.42 -19.60 -16.69
N CYS A 364 -3.28 -20.80 -16.14
CA CYS A 364 -4.30 -21.39 -15.27
C CYS A 364 -4.52 -20.57 -13.99
N GLY A 365 -3.45 -20.14 -13.33
CA GLY A 365 -3.51 -19.29 -12.13
C GLY A 365 -4.17 -17.94 -12.42
N GLY A 366 -3.92 -17.35 -13.59
CA GLY A 366 -4.58 -16.12 -14.05
C GLY A 366 -6.08 -16.30 -14.27
N LEU A 367 -6.50 -17.43 -14.87
CA LEU A 367 -7.91 -17.79 -15.06
C LEU A 367 -8.62 -18.08 -13.73
N LEU A 368 -7.99 -18.84 -12.83
CA LEU A 368 -8.51 -19.14 -11.49
C LEU A 368 -8.66 -17.87 -10.66
N GLY A 369 -7.66 -16.98 -10.69
CA GLY A 369 -7.73 -15.68 -10.04
C GLY A 369 -8.85 -14.79 -10.60
N ALA A 370 -9.02 -14.75 -11.93
CA ALA A 370 -10.13 -14.02 -12.55
C ALA A 370 -11.50 -14.61 -12.19
N ALA A 371 -11.63 -15.93 -12.16
CA ALA A 371 -12.84 -16.62 -11.73
C ALA A 371 -13.19 -16.30 -10.26
N PHE A 372 -12.19 -16.33 -9.38
CA PHE A 372 -12.32 -15.93 -7.97
C PHE A 372 -12.83 -14.49 -7.84
N VAL A 373 -12.22 -13.52 -8.52
CA VAL A 373 -12.63 -12.12 -8.46
C VAL A 373 -14.07 -11.95 -8.95
N ASN A 374 -14.40 -12.51 -10.12
CA ASN A 374 -15.75 -12.39 -10.70
C ASN A 374 -16.83 -13.03 -9.82
N LEU A 375 -16.54 -14.18 -9.22
CA LEU A 375 -17.47 -14.84 -8.30
C LEU A 375 -17.62 -14.03 -7.00
N ASN A 376 -16.52 -13.50 -6.46
CA ASN A 376 -16.55 -12.67 -5.26
C ASN A 376 -17.32 -11.36 -5.47
N VAL A 377 -17.23 -10.75 -6.65
CA VAL A 377 -18.05 -9.56 -7.00
C VAL A 377 -19.54 -9.89 -6.92
N LYS A 378 -19.97 -11.01 -7.51
CA LYS A 378 -21.38 -11.44 -7.46
C LYS A 378 -21.86 -11.71 -6.03
N ILE A 379 -21.03 -12.38 -5.21
CA ILE A 379 -21.33 -12.62 -3.80
C ILE A 379 -21.41 -11.29 -3.03
N THR A 380 -20.50 -10.36 -3.29
CA THR A 380 -20.50 -9.04 -2.64
C THR A 380 -21.72 -8.21 -3.01
N GLN A 381 -22.17 -8.27 -4.27
CA GLN A 381 -23.42 -7.64 -4.71
C GLN A 381 -24.64 -8.26 -4.02
N TRP A 382 -24.67 -9.60 -3.89
CA TRP A 382 -25.71 -10.30 -3.15
C TRP A 382 -25.72 -9.89 -1.66
N ARG A 383 -24.56 -9.82 -1.02
CA ARG A 383 -24.41 -9.33 0.37
C ARG A 383 -24.90 -7.91 0.54
N ALA A 384 -24.54 -7.01 -0.38
CA ALA A 384 -24.98 -5.63 -0.33
C ALA A 384 -26.51 -5.49 -0.34
N LYS A 385 -27.22 -6.41 -1.02
CA LYS A 385 -28.69 -6.43 -1.09
C LYS A 385 -29.35 -7.07 0.14
N TYR A 386 -28.83 -8.20 0.63
CA TYR A 386 -29.52 -9.00 1.66
C TYR A 386 -28.92 -8.92 3.07
N ILE A 387 -27.63 -8.59 3.19
CA ILE A 387 -26.87 -8.50 4.43
C ILE A 387 -26.15 -7.14 4.47
N PRO A 388 -26.90 -6.03 4.58
CA PRO A 388 -26.31 -4.70 4.59
C PRO A 388 -25.47 -4.49 5.84
N VAL A 389 -24.47 -3.61 5.74
CA VAL A 389 -23.55 -3.29 6.85
C VAL A 389 -24.30 -2.68 8.06
N THR A 390 -25.47 -2.09 7.83
CA THR A 390 -26.38 -1.55 8.86
C THR A 390 -26.94 -2.65 9.77
N ASP A 391 -27.24 -3.83 9.22
CA ASP A 391 -27.82 -4.97 9.93
C ASP A 391 -26.74 -5.81 10.65
N ARG A 392 -26.29 -5.30 11.79
CA ARG A 392 -25.21 -5.91 12.60
C ARG A 392 -25.46 -7.38 12.96
N ARG A 393 -26.72 -7.75 13.24
CA ARG A 393 -27.10 -9.12 13.62
C ARG A 393 -26.97 -10.10 12.46
N LYS A 394 -27.46 -9.75 11.26
CA LYS A 394 -27.36 -10.61 10.07
C LYS A 394 -25.90 -10.82 9.68
N ARG A 395 -25.11 -9.75 9.77
CA ARG A 395 -23.67 -9.79 9.50
C ARG A 395 -22.92 -10.71 10.46
N LEU A 396 -23.26 -10.69 11.76
CA LEU A 396 -22.71 -11.62 12.74
C LEU A 396 -23.14 -13.07 12.46
N LEU A 397 -24.43 -13.29 12.20
CA LEU A 397 -24.97 -14.62 11.91
C LEU A 397 -24.34 -15.24 10.65
N GLU A 398 -24.03 -14.43 9.64
CA GLU A 398 -23.31 -14.88 8.45
C GLU A 398 -21.92 -15.44 8.80
N VAL A 399 -21.15 -14.73 9.64
CA VAL A 399 -19.81 -15.17 10.06
C VAL A 399 -19.88 -16.50 10.83
N ILE A 400 -20.85 -16.63 11.73
CA ILE A 400 -21.07 -17.87 12.50
C ILE A 400 -21.50 -19.01 11.57
N ALA A 401 -22.42 -18.76 10.64
CA ALA A 401 -22.90 -19.78 9.70
C ALA A 401 -21.77 -20.30 8.81
N ILE A 402 -20.92 -19.41 8.29
CA ILE A 402 -19.78 -19.79 7.44
C ILE A 402 -18.76 -20.61 8.26
N ALA A 403 -18.46 -20.22 9.50
CA ALA A 403 -17.58 -21.00 10.38
C ALA A 403 -18.15 -22.40 10.72
N GLY A 404 -19.46 -22.50 10.92
CA GLY A 404 -20.15 -23.78 11.13
C GLY A 404 -20.07 -24.68 9.89
N ILE A 405 -20.24 -24.10 8.70
CA ILE A 405 -20.12 -24.83 7.42
C ILE A 405 -18.67 -25.28 7.19
N THR A 406 -17.69 -24.40 7.38
CA THR A 406 -16.26 -24.73 7.17
C THR A 406 -15.83 -25.86 8.11
N SER A 407 -16.13 -25.73 9.40
CA SER A 407 -15.80 -26.75 10.42
C SER A 407 -16.49 -28.09 10.15
N THR A 408 -17.76 -28.08 9.74
CA THR A 408 -18.51 -29.31 9.41
C THR A 408 -17.94 -30.01 8.19
N LEU A 409 -17.64 -29.27 7.11
CA LEU A 409 -17.07 -29.85 5.90
C LEU A 409 -15.66 -30.42 6.16
N PHE A 410 -14.80 -29.69 6.87
CA PHE A 410 -13.45 -30.16 7.20
C PHE A 410 -13.49 -31.39 8.11
N PHE A 411 -14.40 -31.42 9.09
CA PHE A 411 -14.61 -32.59 9.95
C PHE A 411 -15.12 -33.80 9.15
N PHE A 412 -16.03 -33.59 8.20
CA PHE A 412 -16.53 -34.67 7.34
C PHE A 412 -15.38 -35.34 6.57
N PHE A 413 -14.54 -34.56 5.88
CA PHE A 413 -13.40 -35.11 5.12
C PHE A 413 -12.36 -35.79 6.03
N MET A 414 -12.15 -35.26 7.24
CA MET A 414 -11.31 -35.91 8.25
C MET A 414 -11.89 -37.27 8.68
N SER A 415 -13.19 -37.36 8.90
CA SER A 415 -13.86 -38.57 9.41
C SER A 415 -13.94 -39.71 8.39
N VAL A 416 -13.94 -39.39 7.09
CA VAL A 416 -13.98 -40.34 5.97
C VAL A 416 -12.56 -40.65 5.45
N SER A 417 -11.53 -40.18 6.15
CA SER A 417 -10.15 -40.33 5.70
C SER A 417 -9.73 -41.80 5.61
N PRO A 418 -9.10 -42.23 4.50
CA PRO A 418 -8.42 -43.53 4.47
C PRO A 418 -7.19 -43.51 5.38
N CYS A 419 -6.84 -44.67 5.91
CA CYS A 419 -5.64 -44.88 6.72
C CYS A 419 -4.49 -45.35 5.83
N LYS A 420 -3.29 -44.83 6.08
CA LYS A 420 -2.06 -45.26 5.39
C LYS A 420 -0.96 -45.49 6.42
N ASP A 421 -0.08 -46.44 6.14
CA ASP A 421 1.07 -46.71 7.01
C ASP A 421 2.02 -45.52 7.05
N ILE A 422 2.50 -45.19 8.26
CA ILE A 422 3.50 -44.14 8.47
C ILE A 422 4.80 -44.55 7.75
N PRO A 423 5.44 -43.65 6.98
CA PRO A 423 6.68 -43.97 6.27
C PRO A 423 7.80 -44.39 7.23
N LEU A 424 8.61 -45.37 6.82
CA LEU A 424 9.85 -45.75 7.51
C LEU A 424 10.84 -44.59 7.43
N PRO A 425 11.57 -44.22 8.50
CA PRO A 425 11.81 -44.92 9.77
C PRO A 425 10.90 -44.52 10.97
N LEU A 426 9.82 -43.76 10.74
CA LEU A 426 8.97 -43.21 11.82
C LEU A 426 8.02 -44.25 12.47
N ARG A 427 7.97 -45.49 11.95
CA ARG A 427 7.19 -46.60 12.50
C ARG A 427 7.88 -47.21 13.72
N ALA A 428 7.16 -47.45 14.82
CA ALA A 428 7.71 -48.15 15.99
C ALA A 428 8.26 -49.54 15.63
N GLY A 429 9.56 -49.77 15.91
CA GLY A 429 10.14 -51.11 15.95
C GLY A 429 11.20 -51.52 14.91
N THR A 430 11.74 -50.64 14.06
CA THR A 430 12.70 -51.07 13.01
C THR A 430 13.87 -50.10 12.73
N ALA A 431 14.53 -49.58 13.76
CA ALA A 431 15.87 -49.01 13.62
C ALA A 431 16.62 -49.19 14.95
N ASP A 432 17.39 -50.27 15.04
CA ASP A 432 18.30 -50.57 16.18
C ASP A 432 19.57 -49.70 16.17
N SER A 433 19.65 -48.69 15.30
CA SER A 433 20.77 -47.75 15.23
C SER A 433 20.25 -46.32 15.13
N LEU A 434 20.41 -45.56 16.21
CA LEU A 434 20.29 -44.09 16.22
C LEU A 434 21.32 -43.41 15.28
N ASP A 435 22.32 -44.16 14.80
CA ASP A 435 23.40 -43.70 13.91
C ASP A 435 23.03 -43.65 12.41
N ASP A 436 21.96 -44.32 11.95
CA ASP A 436 21.56 -44.30 10.52
C ASP A 436 20.58 -43.17 10.17
N MET A 437 19.91 -42.58 11.17
CA MET A 437 19.04 -41.41 10.98
C MET A 437 19.84 -40.15 10.60
N SER A 438 21.15 -40.11 10.84
CA SER A 438 22.00 -38.96 10.44
C SER A 438 22.43 -38.98 8.98
N ASN A 439 22.23 -40.09 8.25
CA ASN A 439 22.65 -40.22 6.85
C ASN A 439 21.49 -40.35 5.86
N SER A 440 20.29 -40.71 6.32
CA SER A 440 19.07 -40.55 5.52
C SER A 440 18.69 -39.08 5.49
N SER A 441 18.17 -38.58 4.36
CA SER A 441 17.85 -37.18 4.04
C SER A 441 16.74 -36.53 4.88
N PHE A 442 16.61 -36.93 6.14
CA PHE A 442 15.65 -36.46 7.14
C PHE A 442 16.42 -35.70 8.23
N GLU A 443 17.26 -34.75 7.80
CA GLU A 443 17.99 -33.82 8.67
C GLU A 443 17.00 -32.75 9.16
N TYR A 444 16.29 -33.08 10.23
CA TYR A 444 15.45 -32.16 11.00
C TYR A 444 16.01 -32.04 12.41
N GLY A 445 15.66 -30.93 13.05
CA GLY A 445 16.27 -30.48 14.29
C GLY A 445 16.12 -31.46 15.42
N VAL A 446 16.55 -31.01 16.59
CA VAL A 446 16.55 -31.77 17.85
C VAL A 446 15.10 -32.01 18.35
N GLU A 447 14.28 -32.70 17.57
CA GLU A 447 12.94 -33.16 17.87
C GLU A 447 12.94 -34.69 17.92
N THR A 448 12.26 -35.24 18.93
CA THR A 448 12.18 -36.69 19.10
C THR A 448 11.32 -37.32 18.01
N ARG A 449 11.59 -38.58 17.67
CA ARG A 449 10.86 -39.34 16.63
C ARG A 449 9.34 -39.34 16.84
N ASP A 450 8.89 -39.29 18.09
CA ASP A 450 7.48 -39.29 18.46
C ASP A 450 6.79 -37.92 18.25
N GLU A 451 7.52 -36.81 18.41
CA GLU A 451 7.02 -35.45 18.13
C GLU A 451 6.75 -35.29 16.62
N ILE A 452 7.72 -35.68 15.78
CA ILE A 452 7.57 -35.68 14.32
C ILE A 452 6.36 -36.53 13.89
N ARG A 453 6.18 -37.71 14.49
CA ARG A 453 5.03 -38.57 14.18
C ARG A 453 3.70 -37.88 14.50
N ASN A 454 3.60 -37.27 15.68
CA ASN A 454 2.34 -36.67 16.15
C ASN A 454 2.00 -35.36 15.44
N ASP A 455 3.00 -34.58 15.04
CA ASP A 455 2.77 -33.27 14.41
C ASP A 455 2.50 -33.38 12.90
N PHE A 456 3.20 -34.28 12.19
CA PHE A 456 3.09 -34.42 10.73
C PHE A 456 2.17 -35.56 10.28
N PHE A 457 2.08 -36.65 11.06
CA PHE A 457 1.36 -37.88 10.69
C PHE A 457 0.29 -38.26 11.72
N LYS A 458 -0.64 -37.33 11.97
CA LYS A 458 -1.73 -37.51 12.95
C LYS A 458 -2.54 -38.79 12.68
N GLN A 459 -2.57 -39.65 13.70
CA GLN A 459 -3.43 -40.84 13.74
C GLN A 459 -4.84 -40.43 14.20
N LEU A 460 -5.77 -40.29 13.24
CA LEU A 460 -7.17 -39.95 13.50
C LEU A 460 -8.05 -41.07 12.99
N TYR A 461 -8.82 -41.71 13.87
CA TYR A 461 -9.73 -42.83 13.54
C TYR A 461 -9.05 -43.99 12.80
N CYS A 462 -7.72 -44.13 12.97
CA CYS A 462 -6.90 -45.17 12.36
C CYS A 462 -6.27 -46.08 13.43
N PRO A 463 -6.00 -47.35 13.10
CA PRO A 463 -5.24 -48.26 13.97
C PRO A 463 -3.83 -47.76 14.25
N ASP A 464 -3.23 -48.28 15.33
CA ASP A 464 -1.87 -47.91 15.75
C ASP A 464 -0.83 -48.17 14.65
N GLY A 465 0.00 -47.16 14.40
CA GLY A 465 1.01 -47.19 13.34
C GLY A 465 0.53 -46.75 11.96
N GLN A 466 -0.73 -46.34 11.82
CA GLN A 466 -1.28 -45.72 10.61
C GLN A 466 -1.68 -44.27 10.85
N TYR A 467 -1.60 -43.44 9.81
CA TYR A 467 -2.03 -42.04 9.85
C TYR A 467 -3.22 -41.78 8.94
N SER A 468 -3.95 -40.72 9.27
CA SER A 468 -5.12 -40.26 8.51
C SER A 468 -4.69 -39.37 7.34
N VAL A 469 -4.87 -39.86 6.11
CA VAL A 469 -4.42 -39.20 4.88
C VAL A 469 -5.08 -37.83 4.67
N TYR A 470 -6.40 -37.74 4.74
CA TYR A 470 -7.11 -36.46 4.65
C TYR A 470 -6.97 -35.66 5.95
N GLY A 471 -6.79 -36.34 7.09
CA GLY A 471 -6.49 -35.70 8.37
C GLY A 471 -5.29 -34.75 8.31
N GLN A 472 -4.25 -35.08 7.55
CA GLN A 472 -3.07 -34.21 7.40
C GLN A 472 -3.40 -32.82 6.83
N LEU A 473 -4.34 -32.73 5.88
CA LEU A 473 -4.70 -31.45 5.24
C LEU A 473 -5.87 -30.75 5.92
N PHE A 474 -6.88 -31.52 6.38
CA PHE A 474 -8.13 -30.97 6.91
C PHE A 474 -8.14 -30.80 8.44
N TYR A 475 -7.25 -31.47 9.18
CA TYR A 475 -7.14 -31.37 10.65
C TYR A 475 -5.91 -30.58 11.11
N ASN A 476 -5.63 -29.48 10.42
CA ASN A 476 -4.58 -28.53 10.81
C ASN A 476 -5.00 -27.10 10.49
N PRO A 477 -4.39 -26.09 11.13
CA PRO A 477 -4.53 -24.71 10.70
C PRO A 477 -4.17 -24.58 9.22
N LEU A 478 -4.88 -23.70 8.49
CA LEU A 478 -4.69 -23.52 7.05
C LEU A 478 -3.24 -23.22 6.66
N ALA A 479 -2.53 -22.43 7.48
CA ALA A 479 -1.12 -22.12 7.28
C ALA A 479 -0.22 -23.36 7.39
N THR A 480 -0.49 -24.24 8.35
CA THR A 480 0.23 -25.52 8.52
C THR A 480 -0.04 -26.47 7.37
N SER A 481 -1.31 -26.62 6.96
CA SER A 481 -1.67 -27.43 5.79
C SER A 481 -1.00 -26.93 4.51
N PHE A 482 -0.88 -25.60 4.35
CA PHE A 482 -0.10 -25.01 3.26
C PHE A 482 1.39 -25.37 3.34
N LYS A 483 2.03 -25.28 4.52
CA LYS A 483 3.43 -25.70 4.70
C LYS A 483 3.63 -27.18 4.33
N PHE A 484 2.69 -28.05 4.72
CA PHE A 484 2.72 -29.46 4.33
C PHE A 484 2.64 -29.65 2.81
N LEU A 485 1.84 -28.84 2.10
CA LEU A 485 1.81 -28.86 0.63
C LEU A 485 3.10 -28.32 -0.02
N LEU A 486 3.91 -27.52 0.67
CA LEU A 486 5.21 -27.11 0.13
C LEU A 486 6.28 -28.17 0.34
N HIS A 487 6.26 -28.86 1.48
CA HIS A 487 7.39 -29.65 1.98
C HIS A 487 7.19 -31.16 1.99
N LEU A 488 5.96 -31.63 2.09
CA LEU A 488 5.65 -33.05 2.15
C LEU A 488 5.05 -33.54 0.82
N GLY A 489 5.32 -32.87 -0.29
CA GLY A 489 4.82 -33.29 -1.61
C GLY A 489 5.34 -34.65 -2.06
N GLU A 490 6.56 -34.98 -1.64
CA GLU A 490 7.28 -36.22 -1.91
C GLU A 490 8.16 -36.55 -0.70
N VAL A 491 8.11 -37.80 -0.21
CA VAL A 491 8.94 -38.26 0.91
C VAL A 491 9.67 -39.51 0.43
N GLY A 492 10.99 -39.43 0.29
CA GLY A 492 11.84 -40.55 -0.14
C GLY A 492 13.31 -40.16 -0.19
N GLU A 493 14.20 -41.09 0.12
CA GLU A 493 15.64 -40.93 -0.09
C GLU A 493 15.95 -40.78 -1.59
N PHE A 494 17.05 -40.08 -1.90
CA PHE A 494 17.62 -40.03 -3.24
C PHE A 494 17.97 -41.46 -3.74
N GLY A 495 16.99 -42.17 -4.33
CA GLY A 495 17.19 -43.53 -4.87
C GLY A 495 16.16 -44.59 -4.46
N GLY A 496 15.20 -44.30 -3.55
CA GLY A 496 14.12 -45.23 -3.17
C GLY A 496 12.75 -44.89 -3.80
N ASP A 497 11.75 -45.78 -3.62
CA ASP A 497 10.36 -45.55 -4.05
C ASP A 497 9.79 -44.31 -3.33
N SER A 498 9.58 -43.23 -4.08
CA SER A 498 8.99 -41.99 -3.57
C SER A 498 7.59 -42.22 -3.01
N ALA A 499 7.45 -42.19 -1.68
CA ALA A 499 6.16 -42.27 -1.04
C ALA A 499 5.46 -40.91 -1.17
N HIS A 500 4.36 -40.86 -1.93
CA HIS A 500 3.50 -39.68 -1.96
C HIS A 500 2.52 -39.73 -0.78
N PRO A 501 2.61 -38.82 0.21
CA PRO A 501 1.76 -38.87 1.39
C PRO A 501 0.32 -38.42 1.08
N PHE A 502 0.14 -37.50 0.14
CA PHE A 502 -1.18 -37.07 -0.32
C PHE A 502 -1.58 -37.85 -1.58
N PRO A 503 -2.74 -38.52 -1.68
CA PRO A 503 -3.24 -39.08 -2.93
C PRO A 503 -3.85 -37.97 -3.81
N ILE A 504 -3.96 -38.22 -5.12
CA ILE A 504 -4.53 -37.24 -6.08
C ILE A 504 -5.95 -36.83 -5.67
N GLY A 505 -6.77 -37.78 -5.20
CA GLY A 505 -8.12 -37.50 -4.71
C GLY A 505 -8.17 -36.53 -3.53
N ALA A 506 -7.22 -36.62 -2.57
CA ALA A 506 -7.13 -35.67 -1.45
C ALA A 506 -6.88 -34.25 -1.94
N LEU A 507 -5.94 -34.10 -2.88
CA LEU A 507 -5.55 -32.79 -3.42
C LEU A 507 -6.69 -32.15 -4.21
N ILE A 508 -7.43 -32.93 -5.00
CA ILE A 508 -8.58 -32.42 -5.76
C ILE A 508 -9.68 -31.92 -4.81
N TRP A 509 -10.05 -32.72 -3.80
CA TRP A 509 -11.06 -32.30 -2.83
C TRP A 509 -10.59 -31.08 -2.03
N TYR A 510 -9.36 -31.08 -1.55
CA TYR A 510 -8.80 -29.94 -0.82
C TYR A 510 -8.76 -28.67 -1.69
N PHE A 511 -8.34 -28.77 -2.94
CA PHE A 511 -8.32 -27.66 -3.90
C PHE A 511 -9.73 -27.06 -4.10
N LEU A 512 -10.70 -27.89 -4.47
CA LEU A 512 -12.06 -27.43 -4.76
C LEU A 512 -12.73 -26.81 -3.53
N LEU A 513 -12.64 -27.48 -2.39
CA LEU A 513 -13.31 -27.08 -1.16
C LEU A 513 -12.68 -25.79 -0.61
N THR A 514 -11.35 -25.69 -0.60
CA THR A 514 -10.65 -24.47 -0.16
C THR A 514 -10.90 -23.30 -1.10
N PHE A 515 -10.94 -23.51 -2.44
CA PHE A 515 -11.26 -22.45 -3.40
C PHE A 515 -12.68 -21.89 -3.21
N CYS A 516 -13.68 -22.78 -3.06
CA CYS A 516 -15.07 -22.37 -2.81
C CYS A 516 -15.20 -21.62 -1.47
N LEU A 517 -14.64 -22.18 -0.39
CA LEU A 517 -14.71 -21.56 0.93
C LEU A 517 -13.93 -20.24 0.99
N MET A 518 -12.77 -20.14 0.34
CA MET A 518 -12.02 -18.88 0.21
C MET A 518 -12.88 -17.81 -0.48
N THR A 519 -13.59 -18.18 -1.55
CA THR A 519 -14.45 -17.25 -2.30
C THR A 519 -15.63 -16.72 -1.49
N VAL A 520 -16.24 -17.59 -0.68
CA VAL A 520 -17.36 -17.22 0.21
C VAL A 520 -16.85 -16.46 1.44
N THR A 521 -15.75 -16.89 2.05
CA THR A 521 -15.21 -16.28 3.29
C THR A 521 -14.71 -14.85 3.03
N TYR A 522 -14.17 -14.56 1.85
CA TYR A 522 -13.70 -13.21 1.54
C TYR A 522 -14.87 -12.22 1.42
N GLY A 523 -14.91 -11.22 2.29
CA GLY A 523 -15.95 -10.18 2.32
C GLY A 523 -17.02 -10.35 3.42
N ILE A 524 -16.85 -11.31 4.33
CA ILE A 524 -17.71 -11.45 5.52
C ILE A 524 -17.46 -10.31 6.53
N GLY A 525 -18.35 -10.20 7.52
CA GLY A 525 -18.21 -9.26 8.64
C GLY A 525 -17.15 -9.58 9.68
N ALA A 526 -16.00 -10.12 9.29
CA ALA A 526 -14.87 -10.46 10.16
C ALA A 526 -13.55 -9.99 9.50
N PRO A 527 -12.45 -9.82 10.26
CA PRO A 527 -11.15 -9.55 9.65
C PRO A 527 -10.64 -10.84 9.00
N THR A 528 -10.28 -10.76 7.72
CA THR A 528 -9.85 -11.91 6.92
C THR A 528 -8.80 -11.47 5.89
N GLY A 529 -7.66 -12.16 5.83
CA GLY A 529 -6.66 -12.02 4.77
C GLY A 529 -6.82 -13.07 3.67
N LEU A 530 -6.39 -12.72 2.44
CA LEU A 530 -6.51 -13.60 1.26
C LEU A 530 -5.21 -14.33 0.91
N PHE A 531 -4.05 -13.88 1.43
CA PHE A 531 -2.74 -14.38 1.02
C PHE A 531 -2.59 -15.89 1.24
N VAL A 532 -2.63 -16.36 2.48
CA VAL A 532 -2.48 -17.79 2.80
C VAL A 532 -3.53 -18.67 2.13
N PRO A 533 -4.84 -18.35 2.14
CA PRO A 533 -5.83 -19.12 1.37
C PRO A 533 -5.50 -19.27 -0.12
N SER A 534 -5.11 -18.17 -0.77
CA SER A 534 -4.77 -18.18 -2.19
C SER A 534 -3.49 -18.98 -2.47
N LEU A 535 -2.50 -18.90 -1.58
CA LEU A 535 -1.28 -19.70 -1.65
C LEU A 535 -1.58 -21.20 -1.45
N ALA A 536 -2.44 -21.56 -0.50
CA ALA A 536 -2.85 -22.94 -0.24
C ALA A 536 -3.57 -23.58 -1.44
N VAL A 537 -4.53 -22.85 -2.02
CA VAL A 537 -5.21 -23.27 -3.26
C VAL A 537 -4.21 -23.45 -4.39
N GLY A 538 -3.33 -22.47 -4.61
CA GLY A 538 -2.33 -22.56 -5.66
C GLY A 538 -1.29 -23.67 -5.44
N ALA A 539 -0.89 -23.94 -4.20
CA ALA A 539 0.02 -25.03 -3.86
C ALA A 539 -0.60 -26.40 -4.16
N SER A 540 -1.87 -26.59 -3.81
CA SER A 540 -2.59 -27.83 -4.13
C SER A 540 -2.74 -28.04 -5.64
N PHE A 541 -3.01 -26.96 -6.39
CA PHE A 541 -3.02 -26.99 -7.86
C PHE A 541 -1.64 -27.28 -8.44
N GLY A 542 -0.59 -26.65 -7.90
CA GLY A 542 0.79 -26.86 -8.30
C GLY A 542 1.25 -28.30 -8.12
N GLN A 543 0.97 -28.90 -6.95
CA GLN A 543 1.24 -30.33 -6.72
C GLN A 543 0.49 -31.23 -7.70
N LEU A 544 -0.77 -30.92 -7.99
CA LEU A 544 -1.55 -31.68 -8.98
C LEU A 544 -0.89 -31.64 -10.36
N CYS A 545 -0.47 -30.45 -10.82
CA CYS A 545 0.26 -30.29 -12.07
C CYS A 545 1.58 -31.05 -12.07
N GLY A 546 2.39 -30.92 -11.02
CA GLY A 546 3.68 -31.62 -10.90
C GLY A 546 3.54 -33.14 -11.02
N ARG A 547 2.50 -33.72 -10.40
CA ARG A 547 2.20 -35.16 -10.50
C ARG A 547 1.75 -35.60 -11.87
N VAL A 548 0.95 -34.78 -12.54
CA VAL A 548 0.55 -35.05 -13.93
C VAL A 548 1.78 -35.06 -14.82
N VAL A 549 2.69 -34.10 -14.66
CA VAL A 549 3.95 -34.06 -15.41
C VAL A 549 4.84 -35.26 -15.09
N ALA A 550 4.95 -35.65 -13.81
CA ALA A 550 5.70 -36.83 -13.38
C ALA A 550 5.15 -38.13 -13.98
N HIS A 551 3.82 -38.30 -13.95
CA HIS A 551 3.17 -39.45 -14.55
C HIS A 551 3.38 -39.50 -16.07
N ILE A 552 3.29 -38.35 -16.75
CA ILE A 552 3.54 -38.26 -18.18
C ILE A 552 5.00 -38.59 -18.52
N ALA A 553 5.97 -38.10 -17.74
CA ALA A 553 7.39 -38.40 -17.95
C ALA A 553 7.68 -39.90 -17.77
N ALA A 554 7.13 -40.50 -16.71
CA ALA A 554 7.24 -41.94 -16.47
C ALA A 554 6.58 -42.77 -17.58
N SER A 555 5.40 -42.36 -18.07
CA SER A 555 4.70 -43.06 -19.17
C SER A 555 5.47 -43.05 -20.50
N ARG A 556 6.39 -42.10 -20.67
CA ARG A 556 7.28 -41.99 -21.85
C ARG A 556 8.63 -42.67 -21.64
N GLY A 557 8.82 -43.41 -20.55
CA GLY A 557 10.06 -44.12 -20.24
C GLY A 557 11.24 -43.18 -19.98
N SER A 558 10.99 -41.95 -19.54
CA SER A 558 12.05 -40.99 -19.20
C SER A 558 12.34 -41.04 -17.69
N ASP A 559 13.59 -41.31 -17.31
CA ASP A 559 14.08 -41.31 -15.91
C ASP A 559 14.27 -39.90 -15.32
N VAL A 560 13.58 -38.91 -15.88
CA VAL A 560 13.70 -37.51 -15.45
C VAL A 560 12.91 -37.33 -14.16
N LYS A 561 13.62 -37.17 -13.04
CA LYS A 561 13.01 -36.85 -11.73
C LYS A 561 12.39 -35.45 -11.82
N ILE A 562 11.19 -35.27 -11.26
CA ILE A 562 10.50 -33.98 -11.25
C ILE A 562 10.31 -33.56 -9.81
N ASN A 563 10.72 -32.33 -9.49
CA ASN A 563 10.65 -31.82 -8.13
C ASN A 563 9.26 -31.25 -7.83
N LEU A 564 8.45 -31.95 -7.02
CA LEU A 564 7.09 -31.50 -6.70
C LEU A 564 7.05 -30.23 -5.85
N HIS A 565 8.08 -29.96 -5.03
CA HIS A 565 8.14 -28.78 -4.16
C HIS A 565 8.21 -27.48 -4.98
N ALA A 566 8.98 -27.49 -6.08
CA ALA A 566 9.07 -26.36 -6.99
C ALA A 566 7.71 -26.04 -7.65
N TYR A 567 6.99 -27.08 -8.09
CA TYR A 567 5.65 -26.91 -8.69
C TYR A 567 4.63 -26.38 -7.70
N ALA A 568 4.67 -26.82 -6.44
CA ALA A 568 3.78 -26.31 -5.39
C ALA A 568 3.96 -24.81 -5.17
N ILE A 569 5.21 -24.32 -5.07
CA ILE A 569 5.50 -22.89 -4.90
C ILE A 569 5.08 -22.08 -6.13
N ILE A 570 5.40 -22.57 -7.33
CA ILE A 570 5.06 -21.89 -8.59
C ILE A 570 3.54 -21.81 -8.74
N GLY A 571 2.80 -22.86 -8.41
CA GLY A 571 1.34 -22.87 -8.38
C GLY A 571 0.76 -21.90 -7.34
N ALA A 572 1.33 -21.88 -6.13
CA ALA A 572 0.95 -20.95 -5.06
C ALA A 572 1.08 -19.49 -5.52
N ALA A 573 2.24 -19.14 -6.11
CA ALA A 573 2.53 -17.82 -6.64
C ALA A 573 1.64 -17.46 -7.84
N ALA A 574 1.35 -18.42 -8.73
CA ALA A 574 0.48 -18.23 -9.89
C ALA A 574 -0.94 -17.82 -9.48
N ASN A 575 -1.54 -18.53 -8.52
CA ASN A 575 -2.89 -18.25 -8.05
C ASN A 575 -2.95 -16.92 -7.27
N LEU A 576 -1.97 -16.65 -6.40
CA LEU A 576 -1.88 -15.39 -5.67
C LEU A 576 -1.72 -14.19 -6.63
N GLY A 577 -0.77 -14.26 -7.58
CA GLY A 577 -0.56 -13.23 -8.59
C GLY A 577 -1.76 -13.05 -9.52
N GLY A 578 -2.47 -14.14 -9.84
CA GLY A 578 -3.73 -14.10 -10.58
C GLY A 578 -4.86 -13.39 -9.84
N ALA A 579 -4.97 -13.57 -8.52
CA ALA A 579 -6.02 -12.95 -7.70
C ALA A 579 -5.74 -11.47 -7.34
N THR A 580 -4.49 -11.16 -6.98
CA THR A 580 -4.09 -9.81 -6.51
C THR A 580 -3.57 -8.89 -7.62
N ARG A 581 -3.09 -9.44 -8.75
CA ARG A 581 -2.42 -8.71 -9.84
C ARG A 581 -1.06 -8.10 -9.50
N MET A 582 -0.45 -8.54 -8.40
CA MET A 582 0.89 -8.13 -7.99
C MET A 582 1.98 -9.00 -8.65
N THR A 583 3.18 -8.44 -8.84
CA THR A 583 4.26 -9.05 -9.61
C THR A 583 5.58 -9.17 -8.84
N ILE A 584 6.35 -8.08 -8.79
CA ILE A 584 7.71 -8.05 -8.26
C ILE A 584 7.70 -8.38 -6.77
N SER A 585 6.74 -7.81 -6.03
CA SER A 585 6.60 -8.02 -4.59
C SER A 585 6.29 -9.47 -4.24
N ILE A 586 5.38 -10.14 -4.96
CA ILE A 586 5.10 -11.57 -4.72
C ILE A 586 6.34 -12.41 -5.01
N THR A 587 7.04 -12.13 -6.11
CA THR A 587 8.26 -12.87 -6.46
C THR A 587 9.29 -12.77 -5.34
N VAL A 588 9.54 -11.57 -4.82
CA VAL A 588 10.52 -11.35 -3.76
C VAL A 588 10.03 -11.91 -2.43
N LEU A 589 8.74 -11.76 -2.08
CA LEU A 589 8.15 -12.35 -0.87
C LEU A 589 8.30 -13.87 -0.86
N VAL A 590 7.91 -14.53 -1.95
CA VAL A 590 8.03 -15.99 -2.10
C VAL A 590 9.51 -16.41 -2.09
N MET A 591 10.39 -15.63 -2.71
CA MET A 591 11.84 -15.90 -2.68
C MET A 591 12.44 -15.73 -1.28
N GLU A 592 12.10 -14.71 -0.49
CA GLU A 592 12.64 -14.52 0.86
C GLU A 592 12.11 -15.57 1.85
N THR A 593 10.81 -15.85 1.79
CA THR A 593 10.14 -16.84 2.65
C THR A 593 10.63 -18.27 2.37
N THR A 594 10.96 -18.59 1.12
CA THR A 594 11.58 -19.88 0.75
C THR A 594 13.10 -19.81 0.85
N GLY A 595 13.71 -18.64 0.74
CA GLY A 595 15.14 -18.40 0.55
C GLY A 595 15.81 -19.28 -0.50
N SER A 596 15.10 -19.63 -1.57
CA SER A 596 15.69 -20.18 -2.79
C SER A 596 15.69 -19.13 -3.90
N MET A 597 16.86 -18.57 -4.18
CA MET A 597 17.03 -17.59 -5.27
C MET A 597 16.90 -18.23 -6.67
N GLN A 598 17.00 -19.55 -6.78
CA GLN A 598 16.93 -20.27 -8.05
C GLN A 598 15.53 -20.23 -8.68
N LEU A 599 14.49 -20.05 -7.85
CA LEU A 599 13.09 -19.98 -8.29
C LEU A 599 12.69 -18.60 -8.85
N ILE A 600 13.56 -17.58 -8.78
CA ILE A 600 13.18 -16.20 -9.19
C ILE A 600 12.72 -16.16 -10.65
N ILE A 601 13.47 -16.76 -11.57
CA ILE A 601 13.15 -16.73 -13.01
C ILE A 601 11.80 -17.39 -13.31
N PRO A 602 11.55 -18.66 -12.92
CA PRO A 602 10.26 -19.29 -13.20
C PRO A 602 9.10 -18.58 -12.49
N LEU A 603 9.29 -18.10 -11.25
CA LEU A 603 8.28 -17.32 -10.55
C LEU A 603 7.91 -16.04 -11.31
N MET A 604 8.89 -15.27 -11.78
CA MET A 604 8.62 -14.05 -12.54
C MET A 604 7.83 -14.33 -13.81
N LEU A 605 8.20 -15.36 -14.58
CA LEU A 605 7.50 -15.73 -15.82
C LEU A 605 6.06 -16.19 -15.53
N THR A 606 5.87 -17.03 -14.52
CA THR A 606 4.54 -17.54 -14.14
C THR A 606 3.64 -16.44 -13.58
N ILE A 607 4.15 -15.58 -12.70
CA ILE A 607 3.37 -14.49 -12.11
C ILE A 607 3.00 -13.46 -13.18
N PHE A 608 3.95 -13.10 -14.06
CA PHE A 608 3.68 -12.14 -15.14
C PHE A 608 2.63 -12.67 -16.12
N THR A 609 2.70 -13.96 -16.46
CA THR A 609 1.68 -14.60 -17.32
C THR A 609 0.32 -14.70 -16.62
N ALA A 610 0.27 -15.04 -15.33
CA ALA A 610 -0.95 -15.04 -14.53
C ALA A 610 -1.61 -13.65 -14.44
N LYS A 611 -0.78 -12.61 -14.25
CA LYS A 611 -1.24 -11.21 -14.29
C LYS A 611 -1.81 -10.87 -15.66
N ALA A 612 -1.03 -11.06 -16.74
CA ALA A 612 -1.43 -10.70 -18.09
C ALA A 612 -2.73 -11.40 -18.53
N VAL A 613 -2.88 -12.67 -18.18
CA VAL A 613 -4.09 -13.44 -18.51
C VAL A 613 -5.29 -12.88 -17.78
N GLY A 614 -5.23 -12.67 -16.47
CA GLY A 614 -6.43 -12.23 -15.79
C GLY A 614 -6.69 -10.71 -15.86
N ASP A 615 -5.70 -9.85 -16.14
CA ASP A 615 -5.93 -8.44 -16.52
C ASP A 615 -6.82 -8.35 -17.78
N ARG A 616 -6.85 -9.41 -18.60
CA ARG A 616 -7.78 -9.56 -19.73
C ARG A 616 -9.25 -9.72 -19.31
N TYR A 617 -9.50 -10.27 -18.12
CA TYR A 617 -10.83 -10.60 -17.60
C TYR A 617 -11.34 -9.63 -16.53
N GLY A 618 -10.47 -8.80 -15.96
CA GLY A 618 -10.85 -7.78 -14.98
C GLY A 618 -9.70 -7.37 -14.06
N HIS A 619 -10.00 -6.41 -13.18
CA HIS A 619 -9.04 -5.92 -12.19
C HIS A 619 -8.74 -6.95 -11.10
N GLY A 620 -7.68 -6.70 -10.33
CA GLY A 620 -7.39 -7.48 -9.13
C GLY A 620 -8.46 -7.28 -8.06
N ILE A 621 -8.46 -8.20 -7.09
CA ILE A 621 -9.44 -8.17 -6.00
C ILE A 621 -9.43 -6.85 -5.21
N TYR A 622 -8.25 -6.28 -4.95
CA TYR A 622 -8.12 -5.06 -4.15
C TYR A 622 -8.67 -3.84 -4.90
N ASP A 623 -8.29 -3.64 -6.16
CA ASP A 623 -8.81 -2.55 -7.00
C ASP A 623 -10.32 -2.68 -7.22
N THR A 624 -10.81 -3.91 -7.35
CA THR A 624 -12.25 -4.19 -7.48
C THR A 624 -13.02 -3.77 -6.23
N HIS A 625 -12.50 -4.08 -5.03
CA HIS A 625 -13.13 -3.64 -3.76
C HIS A 625 -13.05 -2.12 -3.56
N ILE A 626 -12.00 -1.45 -4.05
CA ILE A 626 -11.93 0.03 -4.07
C ILE A 626 -13.05 0.60 -4.95
N LYS A 627 -13.23 0.05 -6.16
CA LYS A 627 -14.27 0.46 -7.12
C LYS A 627 -15.68 0.21 -6.57
N ILE A 628 -15.92 -0.93 -5.92
CA ILE A 628 -17.23 -1.25 -5.29
C ILE A 628 -17.59 -0.22 -4.21
N ARG A 629 -16.60 0.23 -3.42
CA ARG A 629 -16.81 1.28 -2.40
C ARG A 629 -17.06 2.67 -2.98
N GLY A 630 -16.68 2.91 -4.23
CA GLY A 630 -16.80 4.23 -4.87
C GLY A 630 -15.81 5.25 -4.32
N ALA A 631 -14.62 4.82 -3.90
CA ALA A 631 -13.57 5.75 -3.50
C ALA A 631 -12.91 6.40 -4.74
N PRO A 632 -12.64 7.72 -4.74
CA PRO A 632 -12.03 8.43 -5.86
C PRO A 632 -10.53 8.09 -6.02
N PHE A 633 -10.22 6.94 -6.59
CA PHE A 633 -8.86 6.42 -6.72
C PHE A 633 -8.19 6.86 -8.04
N LEU A 634 -6.97 7.38 -7.95
CA LEU A 634 -6.16 7.76 -9.11
C LEU A 634 -5.17 6.64 -9.47
N GLU A 635 -5.44 5.93 -10.56
CA GLU A 635 -4.58 4.88 -11.13
C GLU A 635 -3.25 5.44 -11.69
N GLU A 636 -2.30 4.58 -12.06
CA GLU A 636 -1.06 5.00 -12.72
C GLU A 636 -1.37 5.75 -14.04
N PRO A 637 -0.69 6.87 -14.40
CA PRO A 637 -1.01 7.64 -15.60
C PRO A 637 -0.94 6.86 -16.90
N GLU A 638 -0.12 5.80 -16.95
CA GLU A 638 -0.04 4.90 -18.10
C GLU A 638 -1.26 3.97 -18.20
N LEU A 639 -1.92 3.70 -17.07
CA LEU A 639 -3.14 2.91 -16.98
C LEU A 639 -4.42 3.75 -17.09
N ALA A 640 -4.34 5.08 -16.91
CA ALA A 640 -5.47 6.03 -16.88
C ALA A 640 -6.24 6.18 -18.21
N GLY A 641 -6.02 5.30 -19.18
CA GLY A 641 -6.75 5.21 -20.44
C GLY A 641 -6.44 6.34 -21.44
N PRO A 642 -6.92 6.22 -22.69
CA PRO A 642 -6.68 7.22 -23.73
C PRO A 642 -7.58 8.46 -23.59
N THR A 643 -8.51 8.50 -22.63
CA THR A 643 -9.47 9.61 -22.46
C THR A 643 -8.76 10.90 -22.09
N GLY A 644 -7.76 10.83 -21.21
CA GLY A 644 -6.99 11.99 -20.77
C GLY A 644 -6.18 12.66 -21.89
N ASP A 645 -5.84 11.93 -22.95
CA ASP A 645 -5.12 12.49 -24.11
C ASP A 645 -6.04 13.17 -25.13
N LYS A 646 -7.33 12.81 -25.13
CA LYS A 646 -8.34 13.38 -26.04
C LYS A 646 -8.94 14.67 -25.51
N LEU A 647 -9.06 14.80 -24.19
CA LEU A 647 -9.67 15.94 -23.54
C LEU A 647 -8.65 17.00 -23.11
N ARG A 648 -9.12 18.24 -23.06
CA ARG A 648 -8.44 19.40 -22.49
C ARG A 648 -8.89 19.65 -21.05
N VAL A 649 -8.08 20.39 -20.31
CA VAL A 649 -8.39 20.75 -18.93
C VAL A 649 -9.65 21.62 -18.84
N ASN A 650 -9.82 22.59 -19.74
CA ASN A 650 -11.01 23.47 -19.75
C ASN A 650 -12.34 22.73 -19.99
N GLU A 651 -12.30 21.53 -20.55
CA GLU A 651 -13.47 20.68 -20.79
C GLU A 651 -13.91 19.89 -19.54
N VAL A 652 -13.05 19.81 -18.52
CA VAL A 652 -13.24 18.95 -17.34
C VAL A 652 -13.24 19.74 -16.02
N MET A 653 -12.65 20.93 -16.01
CA MET A 653 -12.57 21.79 -14.82
C MET A 653 -13.94 22.19 -14.28
N SER A 654 -13.99 22.47 -12.98
CA SER A 654 -15.12 23.18 -12.37
C SER A 654 -14.93 24.70 -12.56
N ASP A 655 -15.94 25.36 -13.09
CA ASP A 655 -15.99 26.79 -13.45
C ASP A 655 -16.79 27.65 -12.46
N GLU A 656 -17.72 27.03 -11.71
CA GLU A 656 -18.42 27.65 -10.57
C GLU A 656 -17.51 27.68 -9.33
N LEU A 657 -16.76 28.78 -9.18
CA LEU A 657 -15.82 28.97 -8.07
C LEU A 657 -16.37 29.95 -7.03
N VAL A 658 -16.36 29.53 -5.77
CA VAL A 658 -16.64 30.40 -4.62
C VAL A 658 -15.33 31.02 -4.15
N THR A 659 -15.18 32.34 -4.32
CA THR A 659 -13.96 33.08 -3.98
C THR A 659 -14.09 33.83 -2.66
N LEU A 660 -12.96 34.17 -2.04
CA LEU A 660 -12.87 34.99 -0.82
C LEU A 660 -12.09 36.26 -1.10
N GLN A 661 -12.43 37.34 -0.41
CA GLN A 661 -11.67 38.59 -0.44
C GLN A 661 -10.48 38.52 0.53
N PRO A 662 -9.35 39.21 0.25
CA PRO A 662 -8.19 39.22 1.14
C PRO A 662 -8.53 39.69 2.56
N VAL A 663 -9.45 40.65 2.68
CA VAL A 663 -10.04 41.09 3.95
C VAL A 663 -11.55 40.96 3.81
N MET A 664 -12.17 40.18 4.70
CA MET A 664 -13.60 39.87 4.64
C MET A 664 -14.22 39.96 6.03
N ARG A 665 -15.47 40.43 6.13
CA ARG A 665 -16.21 40.45 7.40
C ARG A 665 -16.44 39.03 7.92
N VAL A 666 -16.34 38.86 9.24
CA VAL A 666 -16.54 37.55 9.90
C VAL A 666 -17.92 36.97 9.56
N LYS A 667 -18.96 37.80 9.53
CA LYS A 667 -20.33 37.42 9.14
C LYS A 667 -20.38 36.77 7.75
N ASP A 668 -19.79 37.42 6.75
CA ASP A 668 -19.85 36.99 5.35
C ASP A 668 -19.05 35.68 5.17
N LEU A 669 -17.87 35.60 5.80
CA LEU A 669 -17.05 34.39 5.81
C LEU A 669 -17.77 33.20 6.46
N LEU A 670 -18.42 33.41 7.60
CA LEU A 670 -19.16 32.37 8.32
C LEU A 670 -20.38 31.89 7.52
N GLN A 671 -21.04 32.80 6.81
CA GLN A 671 -22.14 32.48 5.91
C GLN A 671 -21.65 31.58 4.76
N ILE A 672 -20.55 31.94 4.09
CA ILE A 672 -19.96 31.13 3.02
C ILE A 672 -19.56 29.75 3.53
N LEU A 673 -18.90 29.68 4.68
CA LEU A 673 -18.49 28.40 5.30
C LEU A 673 -19.69 27.53 5.70
N THR A 674 -20.82 28.12 6.08
CA THR A 674 -22.02 27.38 6.46
C THR A 674 -22.81 26.88 5.25
N GLN A 675 -22.80 27.65 4.15
CA GLN A 675 -23.52 27.32 2.92
C GLN A 675 -22.76 26.32 2.03
N THR A 676 -21.42 26.40 2.01
CA THR A 676 -20.59 25.62 1.08
C THR A 676 -19.77 24.55 1.80
N PRO A 677 -19.64 23.32 1.24
CA PRO A 677 -18.82 22.25 1.81
C PRO A 677 -17.39 22.19 1.23
N HIS A 678 -16.94 23.20 0.46
CA HIS A 678 -15.67 23.16 -0.26
C HIS A 678 -14.45 23.08 0.67
N GLY A 679 -13.41 22.36 0.22
CA GLY A 679 -12.21 22.10 1.03
C GLY A 679 -11.19 23.24 1.06
N ALA A 680 -11.19 24.09 0.02
CA ALA A 680 -10.37 25.28 -0.08
C ALA A 680 -11.08 26.33 -0.95
N TYR A 681 -10.63 27.58 -0.81
CA TYR A 681 -11.19 28.73 -1.49
C TYR A 681 -10.07 29.58 -2.11
N PRO A 682 -10.16 29.97 -3.39
CA PRO A 682 -9.29 30.98 -3.97
C PRO A 682 -9.53 32.36 -3.35
N VAL A 683 -8.45 33.13 -3.17
CA VAL A 683 -8.48 34.50 -2.67
C VAL A 683 -8.26 35.47 -3.82
N THR A 684 -9.17 36.43 -3.97
CA THR A 684 -9.16 37.46 -5.02
C THR A 684 -9.80 38.75 -4.52
N GLU A 685 -9.29 39.90 -4.96
CA GLU A 685 -9.90 41.20 -4.64
C GLU A 685 -11.27 41.36 -5.30
N HIS A 686 -11.39 40.87 -6.53
CA HIS A 686 -12.58 41.01 -7.36
C HIS A 686 -13.24 39.64 -7.59
N PRO A 687 -14.33 39.33 -6.89
CA PRO A 687 -15.04 38.07 -7.10
C PRO A 687 -15.63 38.02 -8.53
N PRO A 688 -15.62 36.85 -9.19
CA PRO A 688 -16.21 36.68 -10.51
C PRO A 688 -17.72 36.91 -10.46
N ALA A 689 -18.27 37.60 -11.46
CA ALA A 689 -19.70 37.89 -11.58
C ALA A 689 -20.49 36.70 -12.16
N TYR A 690 -19.85 35.86 -12.98
CA TYR A 690 -20.46 34.67 -13.56
C TYR A 690 -19.47 33.49 -13.61
N ALA A 691 -20.01 32.28 -13.74
CA ALA A 691 -19.20 31.06 -13.84
C ALA A 691 -18.29 31.08 -15.07
N GLY A 692 -17.01 30.76 -14.87
CA GLY A 692 -16.00 30.77 -15.95
C GLY A 692 -15.45 32.15 -16.33
N GLU A 693 -15.79 33.21 -15.59
CA GLU A 693 -15.07 34.50 -15.70
C GLU A 693 -13.65 34.37 -15.14
N ASP A 694 -12.68 35.00 -15.81
CA ASP A 694 -11.29 34.99 -15.39
C ASP A 694 -11.00 36.06 -14.33
N PHE A 695 -10.45 35.65 -13.19
CA PHE A 695 -10.10 36.57 -12.09
C PHE A 695 -8.64 36.45 -11.68
N GLU A 696 -8.11 37.48 -11.01
CA GLU A 696 -6.74 37.49 -10.50
C GLU A 696 -6.64 36.67 -9.21
N LEU A 697 -5.71 35.70 -9.18
CA LEU A 697 -5.52 34.82 -8.03
C LEU A 697 -4.37 35.36 -7.16
N HIS A 698 -4.69 35.79 -5.93
CA HIS A 698 -3.68 36.19 -4.94
C HIS A 698 -3.15 35.00 -4.12
N GLY A 699 -3.97 33.96 -3.97
CA GLY A 699 -3.60 32.76 -3.24
C GLY A 699 -4.78 31.82 -3.02
N SER A 700 -4.58 30.77 -2.24
CA SER A 700 -5.64 29.84 -1.85
C SER A 700 -5.60 29.55 -0.36
N ILE A 701 -6.76 29.38 0.27
CA ILE A 701 -6.84 29.09 1.70
C ILE A 701 -7.74 27.89 1.96
N THR A 702 -7.28 26.98 2.83
CA THR A 702 -8.03 25.78 3.16
C THR A 702 -9.12 26.08 4.18
N ARG A 703 -10.26 25.36 4.05
CA ARG A 703 -11.38 25.45 4.99
C ARG A 703 -10.95 25.18 6.44
N ASN A 704 -10.08 24.19 6.64
CA ASN A 704 -9.60 23.81 7.96
C ASN A 704 -8.79 24.93 8.62
N LEU A 705 -8.01 25.68 7.84
CA LEU A 705 -7.26 26.83 8.34
C LEU A 705 -8.21 27.97 8.75
N LEU A 706 -9.21 28.29 7.91
CA LEU A 706 -10.22 29.30 8.21
C LEU A 706 -10.99 29.00 9.50
N LEU A 707 -11.44 27.76 9.68
CA LEU A 707 -12.16 27.35 10.89
C LEU A 707 -11.31 27.49 12.16
N LYS A 708 -10.01 27.22 12.07
CA LYS A 708 -9.06 27.42 13.19
C LYS A 708 -8.82 28.89 13.47
N MET A 709 -8.66 29.71 12.43
CA MET A 709 -8.50 31.16 12.59
C MET A 709 -9.71 31.77 13.30
N LEU A 710 -10.93 31.38 12.93
CA LEU A 710 -12.16 31.83 13.58
C LEU A 710 -12.26 31.33 15.03
N LEU A 711 -11.95 30.05 15.28
CA LEU A 711 -12.04 29.47 16.62
C LEU A 711 -11.06 30.12 17.62
N HIS A 712 -9.87 30.48 17.16
CA HIS A 712 -8.81 31.06 17.98
C HIS A 712 -8.73 32.59 17.89
N ARG A 713 -9.69 33.24 17.21
CA ARG A 713 -9.74 34.70 17.01
C ARG A 713 -8.44 35.26 16.41
N ILE A 714 -7.89 34.59 15.40
CA ILE A 714 -6.61 34.94 14.76
C ILE A 714 -6.86 35.89 13.59
N SER A 715 -6.07 36.97 13.48
CA SER A 715 -6.12 37.95 12.37
C SER A 715 -7.40 38.78 12.29
N PHE A 716 -8.05 39.05 13.44
CA PHE A 716 -9.25 39.88 13.51
C PHE A 716 -8.85 41.37 13.44
N VAL A 717 -9.48 42.11 12.55
CA VAL A 717 -9.26 43.54 12.31
C VAL A 717 -10.59 44.27 12.42
N ASP A 718 -10.63 45.38 13.15
CA ASP A 718 -11.85 46.17 13.30
C ASP A 718 -12.24 46.83 11.97
N ALA A 719 -13.53 46.84 11.65
CA ALA A 719 -14.08 47.38 10.40
C ALA A 719 -13.89 48.91 10.27
N SER A 720 -13.54 49.60 11.36
CA SER A 720 -13.38 51.06 11.44
C SER A 720 -12.04 51.60 10.90
N GLY A 721 -11.16 50.76 10.35
CA GLY A 721 -9.88 51.19 9.77
C GLY A 721 -8.83 51.64 10.79
N GLY A 722 -9.14 51.54 12.08
CA GLY A 722 -8.27 51.93 13.18
C GLY A 722 -7.28 50.83 13.56
N GLY A 723 -6.21 50.70 12.77
CA GLY A 723 -4.99 49.98 13.17
C GLY A 723 -5.12 48.47 13.30
N ARG A 724 -4.09 47.75 12.84
CA ARG A 724 -3.88 46.37 13.26
C ARG A 724 -3.84 46.35 14.80
N VAL A 725 -4.66 45.52 15.45
CA VAL A 725 -4.49 45.22 16.88
C VAL A 725 -3.21 44.37 17.00
N GLY A 726 -2.05 45.04 17.03
CA GLY A 726 -0.71 44.46 16.92
C GLY A 726 -0.02 44.90 15.62
N GLY A 727 1.11 45.62 15.71
CA GLY A 727 1.78 46.33 14.61
C GLY A 727 2.16 45.51 13.37
N ASP A 728 2.87 46.13 12.41
CA ASP A 728 3.14 45.59 11.07
C ASP A 728 3.79 44.20 11.00
N ASN A 729 4.30 43.70 12.12
CA ASN A 729 4.76 42.33 12.27
C ASN A 729 3.65 41.47 12.87
N LEU A 730 3.25 40.41 12.14
CA LEU A 730 2.25 39.42 12.57
C LEU A 730 2.58 38.83 13.97
N PHE A 731 3.86 38.83 14.37
CA PHE A 731 4.38 38.48 15.69
C PHE A 731 5.53 39.39 16.07
N THR A 732 5.69 39.67 17.37
CA THR A 732 6.84 40.45 17.86
C THR A 732 8.02 39.56 18.24
N ASN A 733 7.74 38.30 18.64
CA ASN A 733 8.74 37.33 19.09
C ASN A 733 8.66 36.00 18.32
N PRO A 734 9.79 35.31 18.08
CA PRO A 734 9.80 33.96 17.50
C PRO A 734 8.98 32.94 18.28
N ARG A 735 8.86 33.10 19.61
CA ARG A 735 8.04 32.24 20.47
C ARG A 735 6.54 32.39 20.20
N GLU A 736 6.06 33.62 20.03
CA GLU A 736 4.65 33.90 19.70
C GLU A 736 4.28 33.31 18.34
N ARG A 737 5.20 33.41 17.36
CA ARG A 737 5.05 32.76 16.05
C ARG A 737 4.93 31.24 16.19
N ASP A 738 5.83 30.62 16.97
CA ASP A 738 5.84 29.17 17.16
C ASP A 738 4.61 28.68 17.93
N ASP A 739 4.13 29.45 18.92
CA ASP A 739 2.90 29.16 19.65
C ASP A 739 1.66 29.31 18.76
N LEU A 740 1.61 30.31 17.86
CA LEU A 740 0.54 30.45 16.87
C LEU A 740 0.58 29.31 15.85
N LEU A 741 1.76 28.98 15.34
CA LEU A 741 1.95 27.81 14.48
C LEU A 741 1.53 26.54 15.20
N GLU A 742 1.83 26.41 16.48
CA GLU A 742 1.34 25.30 17.27
C GLU A 742 -0.19 25.35 17.30
N GLN A 743 -0.85 26.45 17.66
CA GLN A 743 -2.32 26.55 17.65
C GLN A 743 -2.97 26.24 16.29
N LEU A 744 -2.35 26.68 15.18
CA LEU A 744 -2.84 26.40 13.82
C LEU A 744 -2.52 24.97 13.36
N LYS A 745 -1.40 24.40 13.78
CA LYS A 745 -1.01 22.99 13.51
C LYS A 745 -1.60 22.01 14.53
N GLN A 746 -2.12 22.51 15.64
CA GLN A 746 -2.98 21.79 16.56
C GLN A 746 -4.24 21.47 15.77
N ILE A 747 -4.21 20.34 15.10
CA ILE A 747 -5.42 19.69 14.64
C ILE A 747 -6.26 19.49 15.92
N PRO A 748 -7.42 20.15 16.08
CA PRO A 748 -8.40 19.57 16.97
C PRO A 748 -8.67 18.18 16.39
N PHE A 749 -8.48 17.13 17.20
CA PHE A 749 -8.56 15.73 16.74
C PHE A 749 -9.89 15.39 16.02
N LYS A 750 -10.89 16.28 16.16
CA LYS A 750 -12.08 16.42 15.32
C LYS A 750 -12.13 17.88 14.82
N VAL A 751 -12.03 18.10 13.51
CA VAL A 751 -12.26 19.44 12.93
C VAL A 751 -13.68 19.87 13.29
N PRO A 752 -13.88 21.01 13.98
CA PRO A 752 -15.21 21.47 14.35
C PRO A 752 -16.02 21.80 13.09
N SER A 753 -17.33 21.55 13.13
CA SER A 753 -18.18 21.95 12.01
C SER A 753 -18.29 23.48 11.95
N ALA A 754 -18.55 24.04 10.76
CA ALA A 754 -18.73 25.50 10.62
C ALA A 754 -19.85 26.03 11.54
N ARG A 755 -20.90 25.23 11.77
CA ARG A 755 -21.98 25.55 12.72
C ARG A 755 -21.50 25.54 14.16
N GLU A 756 -20.68 24.56 14.56
CA GLU A 756 -20.08 24.52 15.90
C GLU A 756 -19.16 25.74 16.13
N VAL A 757 -18.42 26.17 15.11
CA VAL A 757 -17.60 27.39 15.20
C VAL A 757 -18.48 28.64 15.26
N ALA A 758 -19.55 28.71 14.47
CA ALA A 758 -20.51 29.81 14.50
C ALA A 758 -21.06 30.09 15.90
N HIS A 759 -21.38 29.04 16.66
CA HIS A 759 -21.88 29.16 18.03
C HIS A 759 -20.80 29.55 19.06
N ARG A 760 -19.52 29.41 18.73
CA ARG A 760 -18.40 29.74 19.64
C ARG A 760 -17.86 31.15 19.44
N VAL A 761 -18.09 31.76 18.28
CA VAL A 761 -17.68 33.15 18.00
C VAL A 761 -18.70 34.09 18.64
N SER A 762 -18.24 35.18 19.26
CA SER A 762 -19.11 36.19 19.88
C SER A 762 -20.00 36.87 18.83
N GLU A 763 -21.26 37.13 19.19
CA GLU A 763 -22.19 37.97 18.39
C GLU A 763 -21.59 39.34 18.05
N GLU A 764 -20.76 39.88 18.93
CA GLU A 764 -20.07 41.16 18.73
C GLU A 764 -19.00 41.05 17.64
N ASP A 765 -18.12 40.05 17.73
CA ASP A 765 -17.07 39.80 16.73
C ASP A 765 -17.67 39.54 15.34
N ILE A 766 -18.83 38.87 15.26
CA ILE A 766 -19.53 38.62 13.99
C ILE A 766 -19.99 39.94 13.35
N ARG A 767 -20.38 40.94 14.14
CA ARG A 767 -20.93 42.22 13.64
C ARG A 767 -19.86 43.25 13.31
N THR A 768 -18.81 43.34 14.10
CA THR A 768 -17.84 44.45 14.05
C THR A 768 -16.51 44.07 13.40
N MET A 769 -16.11 42.79 13.44
CA MET A 769 -14.77 42.39 13.02
C MET A 769 -14.71 41.86 11.58
N SER A 770 -13.55 42.05 10.99
CA SER A 770 -13.10 41.47 9.71
C SER A 770 -11.90 40.56 9.94
N VAL A 771 -11.61 39.66 9.00
CA VAL A 771 -10.46 38.76 9.05
C VAL A 771 -9.55 39.06 7.87
N ASP A 772 -8.27 39.26 8.13
CA ASP A 772 -7.24 39.40 7.10
C ASP A 772 -6.59 38.04 6.79
N LEU A 773 -6.72 37.60 5.54
CA LEU A 773 -6.26 36.29 5.05
C LEU A 773 -4.86 36.33 4.42
N ARG A 774 -4.32 37.52 4.14
CA ARG A 774 -3.14 37.69 3.26
C ARG A 774 -1.90 36.94 3.74
N SER A 775 -1.63 36.93 5.04
CA SER A 775 -0.45 36.25 5.61
C SER A 775 -0.63 34.75 5.86
N PHE A 776 -1.87 34.24 5.73
CA PHE A 776 -2.21 32.84 6.03
C PHE A 776 -2.54 32.02 4.78
N MET A 777 -2.94 32.67 3.69
CA MET A 777 -3.19 32.03 2.41
C MET A 777 -1.91 31.47 1.79
N GLN A 778 -2.04 30.35 1.08
CA GLN A 778 -1.00 29.80 0.25
C GLN A 778 -0.80 30.69 -0.98
N ARG A 779 0.38 31.30 -1.13
CA ARG A 779 0.66 32.30 -2.17
C ARG A 779 0.80 31.67 -3.56
N HIS A 780 1.39 30.48 -3.64
CA HIS A 780 1.76 29.85 -4.90
C HIS A 780 1.09 28.49 -5.08
N PRO A 781 -0.24 28.44 -5.28
CA PRO A 781 -0.90 27.18 -5.54
C PRO A 781 -0.53 26.64 -6.94
N PHE A 782 -0.65 25.34 -7.13
CA PHE A 782 -0.31 24.71 -8.41
C PHE A 782 -1.27 25.12 -9.53
N LEU A 783 -0.70 25.55 -10.65
CA LEU A 783 -1.41 26.02 -11.83
C LEU A 783 -1.24 25.08 -13.02
N VAL A 784 -2.28 24.96 -13.83
CA VAL A 784 -2.26 24.30 -15.14
C VAL A 784 -2.93 25.18 -16.20
N HIS A 785 -2.42 25.12 -17.43
CA HIS A 785 -3.00 25.87 -18.54
C HIS A 785 -4.34 25.26 -19.00
N ALA A 786 -5.34 26.08 -19.31
CA ALA A 786 -6.68 25.68 -19.75
C ALA A 786 -6.67 24.73 -20.98
N ASP A 787 -5.83 25.05 -21.97
CA ASP A 787 -5.63 24.22 -23.17
C ASP A 787 -4.69 23.00 -22.99
N ALA A 788 -4.16 22.77 -21.78
CA ALA A 788 -3.35 21.58 -21.54
C ALA A 788 -4.20 20.32 -21.67
N ARG A 789 -3.59 19.20 -22.08
CA ARG A 789 -4.25 17.89 -22.05
C ARG A 789 -4.50 17.44 -20.62
N VAL A 790 -5.61 16.75 -20.40
CA VAL A 790 -5.94 16.19 -19.08
C VAL A 790 -4.86 15.19 -18.63
N SER A 791 -4.23 14.44 -19.53
CA SER A 791 -3.13 13.52 -19.19
C SER A 791 -1.92 14.21 -18.56
N ARG A 792 -1.59 15.43 -19.00
CA ARG A 792 -0.53 16.25 -18.42
C ARG A 792 -0.92 16.74 -17.02
N ALA A 793 -2.14 17.25 -16.88
CA ALA A 793 -2.71 17.67 -15.61
C ALA A 793 -2.76 16.49 -14.60
N TYR A 794 -3.19 15.32 -15.05
CA TYR A 794 -3.29 14.10 -14.26
C TYR A 794 -1.94 13.66 -13.69
N ARG A 795 -0.88 13.63 -14.53
CA ARG A 795 0.48 13.29 -14.09
C ARG A 795 0.93 14.24 -12.98
N GLN A 796 0.80 15.54 -13.18
CA GLN A 796 1.20 16.55 -12.19
C GLN A 796 0.38 16.43 -10.90
N PHE A 797 -0.94 16.25 -11.00
CA PHE A 797 -1.83 16.12 -9.86
C PHE A 797 -1.49 14.89 -9.00
N ARG A 798 -1.24 13.74 -9.63
CA ARG A 798 -0.93 12.49 -8.94
C ARG A 798 0.48 12.48 -8.34
N THR A 799 1.51 12.89 -9.09
CA THR A 799 2.91 12.80 -8.63
C THR A 799 3.21 13.77 -7.49
N MET A 800 2.60 14.97 -7.51
CA MET A 800 2.74 15.96 -6.45
C MET A 800 1.75 15.74 -5.30
N GLY A 801 0.80 14.81 -5.43
CA GLY A 801 -0.20 14.52 -4.41
C GLY A 801 -1.16 15.68 -4.15
N LEU A 802 -1.55 16.41 -5.20
CA LEU A 802 -2.36 17.62 -5.06
C LEU A 802 -3.79 17.31 -4.63
N ARG A 803 -4.41 18.29 -3.98
CA ARG A 803 -5.85 18.30 -3.69
C ARG A 803 -6.63 19.24 -4.62
N HIS A 804 -6.05 20.41 -4.88
CA HIS A 804 -6.61 21.47 -5.71
C HIS A 804 -5.54 21.90 -6.71
N MET A 805 -5.94 22.08 -7.98
CA MET A 805 -5.06 22.61 -9.02
C MET A 805 -5.84 23.63 -9.84
N TYR A 806 -5.37 24.87 -9.88
CA TYR A 806 -6.08 25.96 -10.53
C TYR A 806 -5.81 25.98 -12.04
N VAL A 807 -6.82 26.36 -12.80
CA VAL A 807 -6.80 26.40 -14.25
C VAL A 807 -6.74 27.84 -14.73
N MET A 808 -5.75 28.12 -15.55
CA MET A 808 -5.46 29.45 -16.06
C MET A 808 -5.50 29.48 -17.60
N PRO A 809 -6.30 30.37 -18.22
CA PRO A 809 -6.26 30.60 -19.67
C PRO A 809 -5.04 31.42 -20.09
N SER A 810 -4.63 32.37 -19.25
CA SER A 810 -3.51 33.29 -19.44
C SER A 810 -2.92 33.64 -18.06
N ARG A 811 -1.60 33.86 -17.95
CA ARG A 811 -1.02 34.33 -16.68
C ARG A 811 -1.40 35.80 -16.48
N PRO A 812 -1.79 36.27 -15.28
CA PRO A 812 -1.91 35.58 -13.96
C PRO A 812 -3.37 35.24 -13.56
N ARG A 813 -4.28 35.01 -14.51
CA ARG A 813 -5.71 34.85 -14.24
C ARG A 813 -6.16 33.39 -14.16
N VAL A 814 -7.18 33.13 -13.36
CA VAL A 814 -7.76 31.80 -13.12
C VAL A 814 -9.22 31.79 -13.53
N VAL A 815 -9.64 30.70 -14.18
CA VAL A 815 -11.03 30.50 -14.67
C VAL A 815 -11.70 29.30 -14.02
N GLY A 816 -10.92 28.33 -13.54
CA GLY A 816 -11.47 27.10 -13.01
C GLY A 816 -10.55 26.38 -12.04
N LEU A 817 -11.07 25.30 -11.48
CA LEU A 817 -10.36 24.44 -10.54
C LEU A 817 -10.51 22.98 -10.96
N LEU A 818 -9.41 22.24 -10.85
CA LEU A 818 -9.42 20.79 -10.92
C LEU A 818 -9.26 20.18 -9.54
N THR A 819 -10.16 19.26 -9.23
CA THR A 819 -10.05 18.39 -8.07
C THR A 819 -9.83 16.94 -8.50
N ARG A 820 -9.52 16.09 -7.53
CA ARG A 820 -9.43 14.63 -7.73
C ARG A 820 -10.67 14.05 -8.41
N LYS A 821 -11.86 14.57 -8.09
CA LYS A 821 -13.15 14.07 -8.59
C LYS A 821 -13.39 14.42 -10.07
N ASP A 822 -12.66 15.41 -10.59
CA ASP A 822 -12.81 15.88 -11.97
C ASP A 822 -11.89 15.12 -12.91
N ILE A 823 -10.66 14.82 -12.48
CA ILE A 823 -9.63 14.16 -13.30
C ILE A 823 -9.72 12.63 -13.33
N ILE A 824 -10.66 12.01 -12.60
CA ILE A 824 -10.83 10.56 -12.59
C ILE A 824 -11.28 10.07 -13.97
N GLN A 825 -10.80 8.88 -14.34
CA GLN A 825 -11.11 8.26 -15.61
C GLN A 825 -12.61 8.18 -15.89
N GLU A 826 -13.43 7.80 -14.89
CA GLU A 826 -14.89 7.71 -14.99
C GLU A 826 -15.54 9.05 -15.41
N ARG A 827 -15.11 10.17 -14.81
CA ARG A 827 -15.60 11.52 -15.15
C ARG A 827 -15.13 11.92 -16.56
N THR A 828 -13.86 11.70 -16.88
CA THR A 828 -13.31 12.04 -18.21
C THR A 828 -13.94 11.20 -19.33
N SER A 829 -14.23 9.92 -19.08
CA SER A 829 -14.92 9.07 -20.05
C SER A 829 -16.36 9.51 -20.29
N LEU A 830 -17.05 9.96 -19.22
CA LEU A 830 -18.39 10.49 -19.31
C LEU A 830 -18.42 11.77 -20.17
N THR A 831 -17.54 12.73 -19.88
CA THR A 831 -17.41 13.98 -20.64
C THR A 831 -17.12 13.70 -22.12
N LEU A 832 -16.16 12.81 -22.41
CA LEU A 832 -15.85 12.44 -23.79
C LEU A 832 -17.04 11.77 -24.48
N GLY A 833 -17.79 10.93 -23.77
CA GLY A 833 -19.02 10.30 -24.27
C GLY A 833 -20.11 11.31 -24.62
N LEU A 834 -20.27 12.37 -23.83
CA LEU A 834 -21.21 13.46 -24.10
C LEU A 834 -20.84 14.23 -25.37
N TYR A 835 -19.55 14.52 -25.57
CA TYR A 835 -19.05 15.16 -26.80
C TYR A 835 -19.20 14.26 -28.03
N ALA A 836 -18.88 12.97 -27.90
CA ALA A 836 -19.04 12.01 -28.99
C ALA A 836 -20.51 11.87 -29.46
N ARG A 837 -21.47 12.10 -28.55
CA ARG A 837 -22.91 12.10 -28.84
C ARG A 837 -23.46 13.44 -29.31
N GLY A 838 -22.65 14.51 -29.31
CA GLY A 838 -23.10 15.87 -29.59
C GLY A 838 -24.05 16.45 -28.54
N LEU A 839 -24.17 15.82 -27.36
CA LEU A 839 -25.00 16.27 -26.24
C LEU A 839 -24.36 17.43 -25.48
N ALA A 840 -23.04 17.59 -25.61
CA ALA A 840 -22.28 18.73 -25.13
C ALA A 840 -21.36 19.21 -26.25
N ARG A 841 -20.95 20.49 -26.21
CA ARG A 841 -19.92 21.04 -27.09
C ARG A 841 -18.72 21.46 -26.26
N PRO A 842 -17.49 21.22 -26.75
CA PRO A 842 -16.31 21.70 -26.06
C PRO A 842 -16.34 23.24 -26.01
N PRO A 843 -15.92 23.85 -24.90
CA PRO A 843 -15.76 25.29 -24.81
C PRO A 843 -14.79 25.78 -25.89
N ALA A 844 -15.04 27.00 -26.40
CA ALA A 844 -14.17 27.62 -27.38
C ALA A 844 -12.73 27.68 -26.84
N ARG A 845 -11.74 27.53 -27.74
CA ARG A 845 -10.33 27.67 -27.34
C ARG A 845 -10.12 29.06 -26.74
N THR A 846 -9.65 29.09 -25.50
CA THR A 846 -9.32 30.32 -24.77
C THR A 846 -8.20 31.10 -25.43
N VAL A 847 -7.36 30.43 -26.24
CA VAL A 847 -6.37 31.07 -27.08
C VAL A 847 -6.95 31.29 -28.47
N SER A 848 -7.56 32.47 -28.69
CA SER A 848 -7.17 33.18 -29.91
C SER A 848 -5.67 33.45 -29.73
N ARG A 849 -4.83 32.96 -30.65
CA ARG A 849 -3.51 33.56 -30.77
C ARG A 849 -3.81 35.03 -30.98
N THR A 850 -3.62 35.85 -29.96
CA THR A 850 -3.63 37.30 -30.12
C THR A 850 -2.79 37.55 -31.36
N SER A 851 -3.45 38.08 -32.38
CA SER A 851 -2.81 38.78 -33.47
C SER A 851 -1.61 39.52 -32.88
N GLU A 852 -0.45 39.37 -33.50
CA GLU A 852 0.62 40.33 -33.34
C GLU A 852 -0.02 41.73 -33.31
N PRO A 853 0.40 42.63 -32.39
CA PRO A 853 -0.05 44.00 -32.48
C PRO A 853 0.26 44.47 -33.91
N PRO A 854 -0.68 45.14 -34.61
CA PRO A 854 -0.42 45.61 -35.96
C PRO A 854 0.90 46.39 -35.95
N HIS A 855 1.71 46.13 -36.96
CA HIS A 855 3.11 46.55 -37.07
C HIS A 855 3.32 48.08 -37.11
N ASP A 856 2.28 48.88 -36.89
CA ASP A 856 2.22 50.33 -37.15
C ASP A 856 2.14 51.19 -35.87
N ALA A 857 2.47 50.66 -34.69
CA ALA A 857 2.47 51.43 -33.44
C ALA A 857 3.86 51.53 -32.76
N ARG A 858 4.95 51.36 -33.52
CA ARG A 858 6.33 51.55 -33.01
C ARG A 858 7.02 52.84 -33.44
N ASP A 859 6.43 53.63 -34.35
CA ASP A 859 7.10 54.81 -34.89
C ASP A 859 6.64 56.15 -34.27
N ALA A 860 5.73 56.14 -33.29
CA ALA A 860 5.17 57.38 -32.71
C ALA A 860 5.72 57.75 -31.30
N ALA A 861 6.55 56.92 -30.67
CA ALA A 861 6.98 57.12 -29.27
C ALA A 861 8.48 57.40 -29.08
N VAL A 862 9.23 57.69 -30.16
CA VAL A 862 10.68 58.01 -30.08
C VAL A 862 10.98 59.49 -30.34
N ALA A 863 9.95 60.34 -30.51
CA ALA A 863 10.11 61.74 -30.88
C ALA A 863 9.50 62.74 -29.86
N SER A 864 9.71 62.56 -28.55
CA SER A 864 9.37 63.62 -27.58
C SER A 864 10.06 63.48 -26.22
N THR A 865 11.39 63.64 -26.18
CA THR A 865 12.21 64.03 -25.00
C THR A 865 13.69 63.92 -25.43
N ALA A 866 14.29 64.88 -26.14
CA ALA A 866 14.63 66.23 -25.70
C ALA A 866 15.43 66.20 -24.38
N THR A 867 16.76 66.23 -24.45
CA THR A 867 17.61 67.40 -24.16
C THR A 867 17.73 67.73 -22.67
N ALA A 868 18.90 67.45 -22.07
CA ALA A 868 19.73 68.40 -21.31
C ALA A 868 20.79 67.67 -20.46
N LEU A 869 22.05 68.11 -20.60
CA LEU A 869 23.17 68.14 -19.62
C LEU A 869 24.50 67.55 -20.17
N THR A 870 25.41 68.49 -20.46
CA THR A 870 26.87 68.38 -20.59
C THR A 870 27.52 69.00 -19.32
N PRO A 871 28.87 69.04 -19.13
CA PRO A 871 29.95 68.12 -19.51
C PRO A 871 30.91 67.80 -18.34
N SER A 872 31.74 66.76 -18.46
CA SER A 872 33.11 66.79 -17.91
C SER A 872 34.02 65.86 -18.70
N ALA A 873 35.23 66.33 -18.94
CA ALA A 873 36.16 65.95 -20.00
C ALA A 873 37.34 65.10 -19.50
N ALA A 874 37.81 64.19 -20.36
CA ALA A 874 39.20 63.74 -20.57
C ALA A 874 39.13 62.66 -21.68
N LEU A 875 39.31 62.97 -22.97
CA LEU A 875 40.58 63.11 -23.73
C LEU A 875 41.53 61.90 -23.57
N ASP A 876 41.53 61.00 -24.57
CA ASP A 876 42.66 60.81 -25.50
C ASP A 876 42.26 59.85 -26.65
N ASP A 877 41.92 60.47 -27.78
CA ASP A 877 42.39 60.32 -29.17
C ASP A 877 42.56 58.97 -29.94
N ASP A 878 41.98 59.06 -31.16
CA ASP A 878 42.42 58.60 -32.49
C ASP A 878 41.93 57.26 -33.12
N ASP A 879 40.70 57.35 -33.64
CA ASP A 879 40.25 57.28 -35.05
C ASP A 879 40.99 56.49 -36.17
N VAL A 880 40.16 55.86 -37.04
CA VAL A 880 40.03 56.06 -38.52
C VAL A 880 39.37 54.79 -39.13
N PHE A 881 38.06 54.76 -39.41
CA PHE A 881 37.31 55.21 -40.60
C PHE A 881 37.65 54.55 -41.98
N THR A 882 36.62 53.87 -42.52
CA THR A 882 36.18 53.82 -43.94
C THR A 882 36.86 52.99 -45.06
N ARG A 883 35.97 52.23 -45.73
CA ARG A 883 35.81 51.98 -47.20
C ARG A 883 36.92 51.24 -47.97
N VAL A 884 36.58 50.04 -48.47
CA VAL A 884 36.66 49.71 -49.91
C VAL A 884 35.54 48.73 -50.28
N PHE A 885 34.63 49.18 -51.14
CA PHE A 885 33.76 48.33 -51.97
C PHE A 885 34.61 47.72 -53.09
N SER A 886 34.47 46.41 -53.38
CA SER A 886 34.04 45.92 -54.71
C SER A 886 34.30 44.42 -54.95
N ARG A 887 33.34 43.81 -55.69
CA ARG A 887 33.39 42.62 -56.58
C ARG A 887 32.87 41.25 -56.06
N LEU A 888 31.58 41.00 -56.40
CA LEU A 888 30.93 39.86 -57.11
C LEU A 888 31.54 38.43 -57.12
N PRO A 889 30.78 37.35 -57.49
CA PRO A 889 29.37 37.28 -57.94
C PRO A 889 28.48 36.19 -57.27
N ARG A 890 27.17 36.25 -57.61
CA ARG A 890 26.04 35.39 -57.23
C ARG A 890 25.80 34.21 -58.20
N ALA A 891 25.00 33.25 -57.71
CA ALA A 891 23.85 32.57 -58.38
C ALA A 891 24.00 31.09 -58.78
N LEU A 892 23.13 30.23 -58.24
CA LEU A 892 22.00 29.61 -58.96
C LEU A 892 21.08 28.82 -58.01
N SER A 893 19.88 28.53 -58.48
CA SER A 893 18.59 28.59 -57.79
C SER A 893 17.78 27.28 -57.82
N ARG A 894 16.62 27.33 -57.12
CA ARG A 894 15.33 26.63 -57.34
C ARG A 894 14.97 25.41 -56.48
N ASP A 895 13.94 25.65 -55.67
CA ASP A 895 12.64 24.95 -55.52
C ASP A 895 12.56 23.42 -55.71
N VAL A 896 11.90 22.73 -54.77
CA VAL A 896 10.57 22.08 -54.94
C VAL A 896 10.27 21.10 -53.76
N ARG A 897 9.00 21.12 -53.34
CA ARG A 897 8.31 20.34 -52.29
C ARG A 897 8.19 18.84 -52.63
N VAL A 898 8.08 17.95 -51.64
CA VAL A 898 7.31 16.68 -51.78
C VAL A 898 6.64 16.25 -50.46
N ALA A 899 5.45 15.65 -50.61
CA ALA A 899 4.40 15.31 -49.66
C ALA A 899 4.44 13.86 -49.11
N PHE A 900 3.38 13.52 -48.37
CA PHE A 900 3.08 12.37 -47.50
C PHE A 900 2.81 10.97 -48.15
N PHE A 901 3.23 9.90 -47.43
CA PHE A 901 2.65 8.52 -47.20
C PHE A 901 2.43 7.48 -48.34
N PRO A 902 2.17 6.15 -48.07
CA PRO A 902 2.73 5.11 -47.15
C PRO A 902 3.09 3.76 -47.91
N PRO A 903 2.87 2.52 -47.41
CA PRO A 903 3.81 1.62 -46.72
C PRO A 903 4.10 0.26 -47.44
N ARG A 904 5.10 -0.55 -46.98
CA ARG A 904 5.03 -2.03 -46.79
C ARG A 904 6.38 -2.73 -46.51
N LEU A 905 6.32 -3.66 -45.53
CA LEU A 905 6.99 -4.97 -45.34
C LEU A 905 8.53 -5.09 -45.07
N ALA A 906 8.82 -5.93 -44.05
CA ALA A 906 10.08 -6.28 -43.37
C ALA A 906 10.90 -7.39 -44.11
N PRO A 907 11.88 -8.15 -43.52
CA PRO A 907 12.69 -8.02 -42.27
C PRO A 907 14.23 -8.30 -42.43
N ARG A 908 15.06 -8.05 -41.39
CA ARG A 908 16.15 -8.94 -40.86
C ARG A 908 17.14 -8.25 -39.86
N VAL A 909 17.10 -8.71 -38.60
CA VAL A 909 18.15 -9.11 -37.59
C VAL A 909 19.51 -8.36 -37.48
N PRO A 910 20.07 -8.13 -36.26
CA PRO A 910 20.96 -7.01 -35.95
C PRO A 910 22.46 -7.34 -35.90
N ARG A 911 23.30 -6.31 -36.14
CA ARG A 911 24.76 -6.34 -35.89
C ARG A 911 25.11 -5.53 -34.63
N ARG A 912 25.91 -6.16 -33.76
CA ARG A 912 26.62 -5.57 -32.63
C ARG A 912 27.58 -4.47 -33.10
N VAL A 913 27.58 -3.32 -32.42
CA VAL A 913 28.61 -2.29 -32.56
C VAL A 913 29.34 -2.16 -31.22
N VAL A 914 30.63 -2.45 -31.25
CA VAL A 914 31.61 -2.24 -30.18
C VAL A 914 32.12 -0.80 -30.33
N VAL A 915 32.02 0.01 -29.27
CA VAL A 915 32.62 1.35 -29.23
C VAL A 915 33.89 1.30 -28.37
N VAL A 916 35.03 1.56 -29.02
CA VAL A 916 36.34 1.74 -28.42
C VAL A 916 36.54 3.24 -28.15
N VAL A 917 36.78 3.63 -26.90
CA VAL A 917 37.24 4.98 -26.54
C VAL A 917 38.75 4.94 -26.29
N ARG A 918 39.50 5.67 -27.10
CA ARG A 918 40.97 5.76 -27.08
C ARG A 918 41.38 6.98 -26.23
N ALA A 919 42.12 6.72 -25.16
CA ALA A 919 42.74 7.74 -24.32
C ALA A 919 43.98 8.33 -25.00
N ASN A 920 44.22 9.62 -24.80
CA ASN A 920 45.34 10.38 -25.36
C ASN A 920 46.39 10.63 -24.27
N GLU A 921 47.60 10.07 -24.45
CA GLU A 921 48.76 10.24 -23.56
C GLU A 921 49.51 11.55 -23.83
N ARG A 922 50.03 12.19 -22.77
CA ARG A 922 51.12 13.18 -22.85
C ARG A 922 52.36 12.71 -22.05
N ARG A 923 53.37 12.31 -22.84
CA ARG A 923 54.84 12.39 -22.70
C ARG A 923 55.54 12.42 -21.31
N ARG A 924 56.22 11.31 -21.04
CA ARG A 924 57.62 11.06 -20.58
C ARG A 924 58.50 12.21 -20.02
N ARG A 925 59.21 11.91 -18.92
CA ARG A 925 60.69 11.95 -18.84
C ARG A 925 61.28 11.11 -17.69
N ASP A 926 62.19 10.21 -18.08
CA ASP A 926 63.43 9.71 -17.46
C ASP A 926 63.56 9.17 -16.03
N GLY A 927 64.28 8.03 -15.89
CA GLY A 927 65.21 7.85 -14.76
C GLY A 927 65.34 6.49 -14.07
N ARG A 928 65.91 5.48 -14.75
CA ARG A 928 66.86 4.44 -14.25
C ARG A 928 66.63 3.65 -12.92
N ARG A 929 66.69 2.31 -13.13
CA ARG A 929 67.51 1.26 -12.44
C ARG A 929 67.06 0.61 -11.10
N ARG A 930 66.71 -0.69 -11.24
CA ARG A 930 67.25 -1.92 -10.61
C ARG A 930 67.44 -1.99 -9.07
N ARG A 931 66.76 -3.00 -8.48
CA ARG A 931 67.25 -4.20 -7.73
C ARG A 931 66.58 -4.47 -6.37
N ARG A 932 66.24 -5.77 -6.22
CA ARG A 932 65.76 -6.54 -5.06
C ARG A 932 66.50 -6.28 -3.73
N ARG A 933 65.76 -6.37 -2.61
CA ARG A 933 65.98 -7.35 -1.51
C ARG A 933 64.85 -7.31 -0.46
N ARG A 934 64.50 -8.50 0.05
CA ARG A 934 63.69 -8.81 1.27
C ARG A 934 64.45 -8.30 2.53
N VAL A 935 63.94 -8.18 3.78
CA VAL A 935 63.08 -9.01 4.66
C VAL A 935 62.68 -8.13 5.90
N ILE A 936 61.72 -8.62 6.71
CA ILE A 936 61.37 -8.31 8.13
C ILE A 936 60.42 -7.12 8.30
N GLY A 937 59.27 -7.16 8.99
CA GLY A 937 58.66 -8.16 9.87
C GLY A 937 57.97 -7.44 11.04
N ARG A 938 56.77 -7.91 11.40
CA ARG A 938 55.95 -7.65 12.60
C ARG A 938 54.84 -6.59 12.56
N ALA A 939 53.68 -7.09 12.99
CA ALA A 939 52.43 -6.44 13.33
C ALA A 939 52.40 -5.95 14.78
N ALA A 940 51.55 -4.96 15.06
CA ALA A 940 50.92 -4.53 16.33
C ALA A 940 50.40 -3.10 16.09
N PHE A 941 49.29 -2.57 16.62
CA PHE A 941 48.28 -3.00 17.57
C PHE A 941 47.12 -1.98 17.47
N VAL A 942 45.92 -2.41 17.83
CA VAL A 942 44.69 -1.61 17.98
C VAL A 942 44.59 -1.04 19.40
N ARG A 943 44.16 0.22 19.57
CA ARG A 943 43.14 0.71 20.55
C ARG A 943 43.04 2.26 20.52
N VAL A 944 41.89 2.83 20.11
CA VAL A 944 40.68 3.22 20.89
C VAL A 944 40.79 4.60 21.55
N VAL A 945 39.83 5.49 21.23
CA VAL A 945 39.22 6.43 22.19
C VAL A 945 37.72 6.57 21.89
N VAL A 946 36.90 6.06 22.81
CA VAL A 946 35.53 6.51 23.09
C VAL A 946 35.57 7.09 24.50
N GLY A 947 35.11 8.32 24.66
CA GLY A 947 34.72 8.91 25.95
C GLY A 947 33.27 9.36 25.83
N ALA A 948 32.49 9.57 26.89
CA ALA A 948 32.69 9.45 28.31
C ALA A 948 31.29 9.50 28.95
N LEU A 949 31.06 8.78 30.05
CA LEU A 949 30.24 9.27 31.16
C LEU A 949 30.61 8.45 32.40
N ARG A 950 30.90 9.14 33.50
CA ARG A 950 31.37 8.62 34.79
C ARG A 950 30.54 9.29 35.88
N VAL A 951 30.64 8.74 37.11
CA VAL A 951 30.23 9.26 38.45
C VAL A 951 28.92 8.58 38.93
N VAL A 952 28.79 7.88 40.09
CA VAL A 952 29.59 7.73 41.34
C VAL A 952 29.10 6.45 42.10
N VAL A 953 29.97 5.50 42.47
CA VAL A 953 30.61 5.17 43.79
C VAL A 953 29.77 4.37 44.81
N GLY A 954 30.39 3.28 45.32
CA GLY A 954 30.09 2.62 46.61
C GLY A 954 30.24 1.09 46.54
N ALA A 955 31.45 0.49 46.49
CA ALA A 955 32.34 0.11 47.60
C ALA A 955 32.01 -1.24 48.30
N SER A 956 33.09 -2.02 48.56
CA SER A 956 33.21 -3.23 49.40
C SER A 956 32.84 -4.58 48.75
N SER A 957 33.55 -5.70 48.87
CA SER A 957 34.93 -6.03 49.32
C SER A 957 35.19 -7.53 49.05
N ARG A 958 36.48 -7.89 48.96
CA ARG A 958 37.11 -9.21 49.26
C ARG A 958 36.92 -10.41 48.31
N SER A 959 38.09 -10.86 47.85
CA SER A 959 38.49 -12.14 47.27
C SER A 959 38.71 -13.22 48.36
N PRO A 960 39.36 -14.39 48.13
CA PRO A 960 39.46 -15.27 46.93
C PRO A 960 39.28 -16.79 47.26
N SER A 961 39.33 -17.60 46.19
CA SER A 961 40.16 -18.82 46.03
C SER A 961 39.48 -20.20 45.97
N ARG A 962 40.09 -21.00 45.06
CA ARG A 962 40.16 -22.48 44.90
C ARG A 962 39.21 -23.08 43.85
N LYS A 963 39.60 -24.08 43.07
CA LYS A 963 40.88 -24.69 42.60
C LYS A 963 40.41 -25.81 41.65
N GLU A 964 41.17 -26.07 40.58
CA GLU A 964 41.32 -27.36 39.85
C GLU A 964 40.01 -28.06 39.35
N SER A 965 39.88 -28.47 38.09
CA SER A 965 40.69 -29.52 37.45
C SER A 965 40.57 -29.45 35.94
N ALA A 966 41.68 -29.77 35.27
CA ALA A 966 41.80 -29.96 33.84
C ALA A 966 41.75 -31.45 33.51
N GLU A 967 41.14 -31.82 32.38
CA GLU A 967 41.64 -32.94 31.58
C GLU A 967 41.31 -32.78 30.09
N ARG A 968 42.28 -33.14 29.25
CA ARG A 968 42.38 -32.96 27.79
C ARG A 968 42.03 -34.28 27.08
N VAL A 969 41.39 -34.21 25.90
CA VAL A 969 41.67 -35.12 24.74
C VAL A 969 41.29 -34.36 23.44
N VAL A 970 42.25 -33.76 22.72
CA VAL A 970 42.90 -34.23 21.46
C VAL A 970 41.95 -34.39 20.26
N VAL A 971 41.99 -33.42 19.34
CA VAL A 971 41.48 -33.51 17.97
C VAL A 971 42.66 -33.79 17.02
N ARG A 972 42.61 -34.91 16.30
CA ARG A 972 43.51 -35.23 15.18
C ARG A 972 42.82 -34.86 13.87
N GLY A 973 43.41 -33.92 13.14
CA GLY A 973 43.05 -33.62 11.75
C GLY A 973 43.65 -34.63 10.77
N GLY A 974 42.89 -34.93 9.72
CA GLY A 974 43.35 -35.65 8.53
C GLY A 974 42.85 -34.95 7.28
N TRP A 975 43.75 -34.24 6.60
CA TRP A 975 43.57 -33.76 5.24
C TRP A 975 43.82 -34.91 4.25
N SER A 976 42.96 -35.05 3.23
CA SER A 976 43.30 -35.75 2.00
C SER A 976 42.69 -35.01 0.80
N ARG A 977 43.54 -34.74 -0.17
CA ARG A 977 43.26 -34.11 -1.47
C ARG A 977 42.56 -35.10 -2.41
N ARG A 978 41.45 -34.69 -3.01
CA ARG A 978 41.25 -34.65 -4.47
C ARG A 978 40.02 -33.83 -4.80
#